data_AF-A0A2N2C2T0-F1
#
_entry.id   AF-A0A2N2C2T0-F1
#
_cell.length_a   1.000
_cell.length_b   1.000
_cell.length_c   1.000
_cell.angle_alpha   90.00
_cell.angle_beta   90.00
_cell.angle_gamma   90.00
#
_symmetry.space_group_name_H-M   'P 1'
#
loop_
_entity.id
_entity.type
_entity.pdbx_description
1 polymer ?
#
loop_
_entity_poly.entity_id
_entity_poly.type
_entity_poly.pdbx_seq_one_letter_code
_entity_poly.pdbx_strand_id
1 'polypeptide(L)'
;MKNKLKCWFGLIILIFLCLPVTAAAEAQVGVAYRGHIQDVGDYPANGSWVESPESIGTIGQSKRIEGFEIKLSGSAPVGMVIRYNVHVQNKGWLYNENDTSGWPRDGDYAGTRGEGLRIEAVKIVLTDANGQAVSGYSVRYRGHVQNLSDLPADASQWLADGEQLGTVGSSLRLEALQVAVVKIAVDPPPPVSVVYDSARTFGPDSGSETITGDATVAADGVTLQNLVIAGKLTISEAVGDGTVTLNNITVSGDTIVRGGGVNSIHINGGSYKTIVMEKTASGAVRIVATDATGLAVVIAEDAGGETVILEGAFDSVAVNAPGMSVTTAGPATTIGRLTVGATATGSTLNLAAGTTVRALMVNGKSAIKGPGNVIGAIVNVDEVVFEKAPQWLMVAPGLTVPLIVTPVSPPSDPGPGPPAKKQLSISAPTITTARYYDGTTDAAVTAGTLTGVAPGDRVTVTATANYDSETAGYNKTILVTYTLAGADAGNYIKPGNTTASGIIAPKPLSFHIIAPRLSKVYDGTNKAPVEIGPLMGIVGTDEVSILSKAASYYDEKAGTIKTITVSCILSGRDKDNYQAPVYTLFGEIMPQPLTATGVVVSTDKSYDGSTQAAVTNSGTFAGVVWGDDVTVTPIANYATKKAEANKPITVTYRLTGDAAVLGNYTAPADEIYPTTGTITPIDLDMSEIAVITAKAYDGTTAAAVTNPGIIDNKCHQDDVEPVTTATYPSAAVGDNLEVWVTVSLTGADRGNYRPLTRLVTDQGVITTKQLTIASQNLTTTKVYDGSAAAAVTDVVLSGVAEDQDVAVTATASYNDPLLSSEKPITVVYQITGTDIGNYLKPDDFVTDDGVIKKDLRVVSYTSSGWSAPTVANALAIAAELPQGFRIFAVDHMGAVFAGGGNGTIKQYGGGNIWTTPFSGVLLPANAIYAGVADGVAFAVDPTDGKVYQIAQEADTWADALTTIDLAGWEVVGVYQTAAGADCYLVLKQGSALSQYNLTTKTEGGALAVLPTIPDGYQICGVNFTGGQLNLYLWPLS
;
A
#
# COMPACT_ATOMS: atom_id res chain seq x y z
N MET A 1 -13.27 -54.08 52.62
CA MET A 1 -12.44 -52.88 52.42
C MET A 1 -11.92 -52.97 50.98
N LYS A 2 -12.62 -52.60 49.91
CA LYS A 2 -13.34 -51.35 49.59
C LYS A 2 -12.51 -50.12 49.96
N ASN A 3 -12.10 -49.41 48.91
CA ASN A 3 -11.31 -48.17 48.84
C ASN A 3 -9.81 -48.40 48.60
N LYS A 4 -9.42 -48.17 47.34
CA LYS A 4 -8.09 -47.82 46.77
C LYS A 4 -7.74 -48.60 45.50
N LEU A 5 -8.73 -48.77 44.61
CA LEU A 5 -8.50 -49.19 43.22
C LEU A 5 -9.45 -48.45 42.27
N LYS A 6 -9.36 -47.10 42.28
CA LYS A 6 -9.92 -46.17 41.28
C LYS A 6 -9.11 -44.86 41.38
N CYS A 7 -7.93 -44.80 40.77
CA CYS A 7 -7.20 -43.56 40.48
C CYS A 7 -5.98 -43.81 39.55
N TRP A 8 -6.08 -44.75 38.60
CA TRP A 8 -4.97 -45.07 37.69
C TRP A 8 -5.43 -45.31 36.25
N PHE A 9 -6.36 -44.45 35.77
CA PHE A 9 -6.75 -44.34 34.36
C PHE A 9 -7.35 -42.95 34.07
N GLY A 10 -6.64 -41.90 34.52
CA GLY A 10 -7.03 -40.50 34.35
C GLY A 10 -5.85 -39.54 34.35
N LEU A 11 -4.70 -40.00 33.84
CA LEU A 11 -3.45 -39.23 33.78
C LEU A 11 -2.65 -39.55 32.50
N ILE A 12 -3.32 -39.82 31.37
CA ILE A 12 -2.71 -39.94 30.02
C ILE A 12 -3.60 -39.23 28.96
N ILE A 13 -4.46 -38.28 29.38
CA ILE A 13 -5.18 -37.36 28.49
C ILE A 13 -5.23 -35.98 29.18
N LEU A 14 -4.07 -35.41 29.50
CA LEU A 14 -3.94 -33.98 29.86
C LEU A 14 -2.48 -33.47 29.81
N ILE A 15 -1.63 -34.04 28.95
CA ILE A 15 -0.27 -33.54 28.66
C ILE A 15 0.00 -33.72 27.14
N PHE A 16 -0.95 -33.25 26.32
CA PHE A 16 -0.80 -33.07 24.87
C PHE A 16 -1.78 -31.99 24.36
N LEU A 17 -1.85 -30.86 25.07
CA LEU A 17 -2.67 -29.70 24.67
C LEU A 17 -2.09 -28.35 25.14
N CYS A 18 -0.78 -28.29 25.39
CA CYS A 18 -0.07 -27.03 25.62
C CYS A 18 1.16 -26.97 24.69
N LEU A 19 0.91 -27.11 23.39
CA LEU A 19 1.75 -26.41 22.42
C LEU A 19 1.46 -24.92 22.63
N PRO A 20 2.46 -24.02 22.60
CA PRO A 20 2.17 -22.60 22.52
C PRO A 20 1.29 -22.42 21.29
N VAL A 21 0.08 -21.90 21.48
CA VAL A 21 -0.63 -21.27 20.38
C VAL A 21 0.28 -20.13 19.97
N THR A 22 1.06 -20.34 18.91
CA THR A 22 1.68 -19.25 18.18
C THR A 22 0.49 -18.39 17.77
N ALA A 23 0.28 -17.27 18.48
CA ALA A 23 -0.63 -16.26 18.01
C ALA A 23 -0.13 -15.91 16.61
N ALA A 24 -0.91 -16.26 15.58
CA ALA A 24 -0.65 -15.76 14.24
C ALA A 24 -0.52 -14.23 14.38
N ALA A 25 0.59 -13.67 13.89
CA ALA A 25 0.74 -12.23 13.85
C ALA A 25 -0.53 -11.64 13.24
N GLU A 26 -1.22 -10.78 14.01
CA GLU A 26 -2.49 -10.21 13.58
C GLU A 26 -2.24 -9.47 12.27
N ALA A 27 -2.96 -9.84 11.21
CA ALA A 27 -2.70 -9.30 9.88
C ALA A 27 -2.95 -7.77 9.90
N GLN A 28 -1.88 -6.99 9.80
CA GLN A 28 -1.92 -5.54 9.97
C GLN A 28 -2.40 -4.86 8.68
N VAL A 29 -3.21 -3.81 8.82
CA VAL A 29 -3.58 -2.96 7.69
C VAL A 29 -2.40 -2.06 7.34
N GLY A 30 -1.91 -2.18 6.11
CA GLY A 30 -0.79 -1.39 5.59
C GLY A 30 -1.25 -0.19 4.77
N VAL A 31 -0.28 0.65 4.38
CA VAL A 31 -0.48 1.76 3.44
C VAL A 31 0.67 1.73 2.45
N ALA A 32 0.34 1.87 1.17
CA ALA A 32 1.30 1.94 0.08
C ALA A 32 1.13 3.25 -0.70
N TYR A 33 2.24 3.81 -1.21
CA TYR A 33 2.20 5.04 -1.99
C TYR A 33 3.23 5.09 -3.11
N ARG A 34 2.96 5.93 -4.11
CA ARG A 34 3.89 6.32 -5.19
C ARG A 34 3.58 7.75 -5.61
N GLY A 35 4.45 8.43 -6.33
CA GLY A 35 4.23 9.85 -6.60
C GLY A 35 5.28 10.47 -7.50
N HIS A 36 5.16 11.77 -7.74
CA HIS A 36 6.01 12.54 -8.63
C HIS A 36 6.83 13.54 -7.82
N ILE A 37 8.15 13.42 -7.89
CA ILE A 37 9.09 14.24 -7.14
C ILE A 37 9.91 15.07 -8.13
N GLN A 38 10.09 16.35 -7.82
CA GLN A 38 10.89 17.25 -8.65
C GLN A 38 12.27 16.65 -8.99
N ASP A 39 12.64 16.71 -10.27
CA ASP A 39 13.93 16.25 -10.82
C ASP A 39 14.24 14.75 -10.58
N VAL A 40 13.28 14.00 -10.06
CA VAL A 40 13.32 12.53 -9.92
C VAL A 40 12.29 11.89 -10.85
N GLY A 41 11.13 12.55 -11.04
CA GLY A 41 10.02 12.04 -11.84
C GLY A 41 9.09 11.15 -11.02
N ASP A 42 8.40 10.24 -11.70
CA ASP A 42 7.57 9.22 -11.03
C ASP A 42 8.48 8.30 -10.19
N TYR A 43 8.12 8.13 -8.93
CA TYR A 43 8.85 7.38 -7.92
C TYR A 43 7.88 6.42 -7.22
N PRO A 44 8.20 5.11 -7.18
CA PRO A 44 9.33 4.44 -7.84
C PRO A 44 9.25 4.49 -9.37
N ALA A 45 10.40 4.56 -10.06
CA ALA A 45 10.45 4.74 -11.52
C ALA A 45 9.88 3.56 -12.33
N ASN A 46 9.83 2.36 -11.73
CA ASN A 46 9.20 1.17 -12.30
C ASN A 46 7.67 1.13 -12.07
N GLY A 47 7.10 2.13 -11.40
CA GLY A 47 5.67 2.21 -11.09
C GLY A 47 5.22 1.33 -9.92
N SER A 48 6.14 0.70 -9.18
CA SER A 48 5.83 -0.07 -7.97
C SER A 48 5.29 0.83 -6.85
N TRP A 49 4.91 0.24 -5.72
CA TRP A 49 4.46 0.98 -4.55
C TRP A 49 5.54 0.95 -3.48
N VAL A 50 5.74 2.08 -2.79
CA VAL A 50 6.51 2.18 -1.55
C VAL A 50 5.58 1.82 -0.41
N GLU A 51 5.94 0.81 0.38
CA GLU A 51 5.14 0.38 1.53
C GLU A 51 5.59 1.13 2.79
N SER A 52 4.62 1.59 3.57
CA SER A 52 4.89 2.11 4.91
C SER A 52 5.59 1.04 5.77
N PRO A 53 6.64 1.38 6.54
CA PRO A 53 7.01 2.71 7.01
C PRO A 53 7.96 3.51 6.11
N GLU A 54 8.36 3.09 4.92
CA GLU A 54 9.27 3.89 4.09
C GLU A 54 8.59 5.14 3.56
N SER A 55 9.14 6.35 3.72
CA SER A 55 8.47 7.59 3.28
C SER A 55 8.56 7.81 1.77
N ILE A 56 7.55 8.46 1.19
CA ILE A 56 7.65 9.00 -0.18
C ILE A 56 8.23 10.40 -0.17
N GLY A 57 9.12 10.71 -1.10
CA GLY A 57 9.78 12.01 -1.22
C GLY A 57 11.25 11.95 -0.84
N THR A 58 11.82 13.09 -0.47
CA THR A 58 13.23 13.19 -0.07
C THR A 58 13.37 14.12 1.12
N ILE A 59 14.08 13.70 2.17
CA ILE A 59 14.42 14.56 3.30
C ILE A 59 15.76 15.24 3.02
N GLY A 60 15.82 16.57 3.19
CA GLY A 60 17.08 17.34 3.13
C GLY A 60 17.68 17.55 1.73
N GLN A 61 17.04 17.04 0.67
CA GLN A 61 17.49 17.23 -0.72
C GLN A 61 16.84 18.43 -1.41
N SER A 62 15.96 19.16 -0.71
CA SER A 62 15.27 20.35 -1.23
C SER A 62 14.37 20.10 -2.45
N LYS A 63 13.84 18.88 -2.63
CA LYS A 63 12.95 18.53 -3.74
C LYS A 63 11.50 18.51 -3.27
N ARG A 64 10.59 19.10 -4.05
CA ARG A 64 9.14 19.10 -3.79
C ARG A 64 8.50 17.80 -4.24
N ILE A 65 7.44 17.40 -3.54
CA ILE A 65 6.43 16.48 -4.06
C ILE A 65 5.42 17.29 -4.90
N GLU A 66 5.14 16.84 -6.12
CA GLU A 66 4.16 17.48 -7.01
C GLU A 66 2.80 16.77 -7.01
N GLY A 67 2.80 15.47 -6.71
CA GLY A 67 1.61 14.66 -6.55
C GLY A 67 1.92 13.25 -6.11
N PHE A 68 0.93 12.54 -5.58
CA PHE A 68 1.08 11.16 -5.13
C PHE A 68 -0.24 10.39 -5.21
N GLU A 69 -0.13 9.07 -5.13
CA GLU A 69 -1.20 8.10 -4.97
C GLU A 69 -0.96 7.36 -3.67
N ILE A 70 -2.01 7.18 -2.88
CA ILE A 70 -2.01 6.40 -1.63
C ILE A 70 -3.11 5.36 -1.72
N LYS A 71 -2.82 4.12 -1.33
CA LYS A 71 -3.81 3.05 -1.18
C LYS A 71 -3.60 2.25 0.08
N LEU A 72 -4.66 1.63 0.58
CA LEU A 72 -4.54 0.61 1.62
C LEU A 72 -3.84 -0.64 1.07
N SER A 73 -3.01 -1.26 1.90
CA SER A 73 -2.32 -2.53 1.63
C SER A 73 -2.52 -3.51 2.79
N GLY A 74 -1.98 -4.73 2.68
CA GLY A 74 -2.16 -5.76 3.71
C GLY A 74 -3.61 -6.23 3.85
N SER A 75 -4.04 -6.52 5.08
CA SER A 75 -5.36 -7.10 5.38
C SER A 75 -6.40 -6.04 5.78
N ALA A 76 -6.55 -5.00 4.95
CA ALA A 76 -7.56 -3.97 5.15
C ALA A 76 -8.99 -4.56 5.19
N PRO A 77 -9.86 -4.16 6.15
CA PRO A 77 -11.25 -4.58 6.17
C PRO A 77 -11.99 -4.25 4.88
N VAL A 78 -12.86 -5.17 4.43
CA VAL A 78 -13.67 -4.97 3.22
C VAL A 78 -14.53 -3.71 3.37
N GLY A 79 -14.39 -2.78 2.42
CA GLY A 79 -15.14 -1.52 2.40
C GLY A 79 -14.47 -0.35 3.12
N MET A 80 -13.32 -0.56 3.76
CA MET A 80 -12.47 0.54 4.26
C MET A 80 -11.70 1.17 3.10
N VAL A 81 -11.64 2.51 3.09
CA VAL A 81 -11.08 3.33 2.01
C VAL A 81 -10.19 4.42 2.59
N ILE A 82 -8.97 4.61 2.06
CA ILE A 82 -8.14 5.78 2.39
C ILE A 82 -8.41 6.91 1.40
N ARG A 83 -8.62 8.13 1.92
CA ARG A 83 -8.87 9.34 1.12
C ARG A 83 -7.92 10.47 1.49
N TYR A 84 -7.57 11.30 0.53
CA TYR A 84 -6.57 12.36 0.73
C TYR A 84 -6.84 13.56 -0.16
N ASN A 85 -6.65 14.74 0.41
CA ASN A 85 -6.74 16.02 -0.28
C ASN A 85 -5.42 16.77 -0.11
N VAL A 86 -5.04 17.54 -1.13
CA VAL A 86 -3.75 18.23 -1.19
C VAL A 86 -3.96 19.71 -1.53
N HIS A 87 -3.22 20.57 -0.84
CA HIS A 87 -3.12 21.99 -1.13
C HIS A 87 -1.95 22.20 -2.09
N VAL A 88 -2.24 22.57 -3.33
CA VAL A 88 -1.25 22.77 -4.39
C VAL A 88 -0.97 24.25 -4.58
N GLN A 89 0.31 24.59 -4.78
CA GLN A 89 0.75 25.94 -5.10
C GLN A 89 -0.12 26.57 -6.19
N ASN A 90 -0.57 27.80 -5.96
CA ASN A 90 -1.40 28.61 -6.87
C ASN A 90 -2.80 28.03 -7.21
N LYS A 91 -3.14 26.83 -6.74
CA LYS A 91 -4.45 26.19 -6.95
C LYS A 91 -5.27 26.10 -5.66
N GLY A 92 -4.61 26.09 -4.50
CA GLY A 92 -5.28 25.88 -3.22
C GLY A 92 -5.56 24.40 -2.98
N TRP A 93 -6.53 24.10 -2.11
CA TRP A 93 -7.06 22.74 -1.97
C TRP A 93 -7.76 22.30 -3.24
N LEU A 94 -7.39 21.13 -3.78
CA LEU A 94 -7.98 20.62 -5.02
C LEU A 94 -9.45 20.20 -4.85
N TYR A 95 -9.86 19.87 -3.62
CA TYR A 95 -11.22 19.44 -3.28
C TYR A 95 -11.73 20.19 -2.04
N ASN A 96 -13.05 20.21 -1.85
CA ASN A 96 -13.67 20.84 -0.68
C ASN A 96 -13.17 20.17 0.62
N GLU A 97 -12.53 20.94 1.50
CA GLU A 97 -11.94 20.43 2.74
C GLU A 97 -12.97 19.88 3.74
N ASN A 98 -14.23 20.31 3.63
CA ASN A 98 -15.29 19.91 4.55
C ASN A 98 -16.14 18.75 4.01
N ASP A 99 -15.81 18.23 2.82
CA ASP A 99 -16.51 17.12 2.19
C ASP A 99 -15.51 16.11 1.62
N THR A 100 -15.26 15.05 2.38
CA THR A 100 -14.30 13.99 2.07
C THR A 100 -14.79 13.05 0.96
N SER A 101 -16.09 13.07 0.62
CA SER A 101 -16.66 12.14 -0.35
C SER A 101 -16.10 12.35 -1.78
N GLY A 102 -15.74 13.59 -2.09
CA GLY A 102 -15.13 13.99 -3.36
C GLY A 102 -13.61 13.88 -3.40
N TRP A 103 -12.94 13.52 -2.29
CA TRP A 103 -11.48 13.40 -2.27
C TRP A 103 -11.03 12.13 -3.01
N PRO A 104 -9.87 12.17 -3.71
CA PRO A 104 -9.17 11.01 -4.25
C PRO A 104 -9.09 9.88 -3.23
N ARG A 105 -9.24 8.65 -3.70
CA ARG A 105 -9.24 7.46 -2.84
C ARG A 105 -8.42 6.33 -3.43
N ASP A 106 -7.89 5.45 -2.57
CA ASP A 106 -7.25 4.17 -2.91
C ASP A 106 -6.61 4.08 -4.31
N GLY A 107 -5.48 4.77 -4.47
CA GLY A 107 -4.66 4.76 -5.68
C GLY A 107 -4.99 5.84 -6.71
N ASP A 108 -6.00 6.68 -6.48
CA ASP A 108 -6.27 7.86 -7.32
C ASP A 108 -5.16 8.92 -7.19
N TYR A 109 -4.75 9.56 -8.28
CA TYR A 109 -3.68 10.56 -8.23
C TYR A 109 -4.15 11.89 -7.63
N ALA A 110 -3.43 12.40 -6.63
CA ALA A 110 -3.66 13.72 -6.02
C ALA A 110 -2.44 14.62 -6.23
N GLY A 111 -2.65 15.80 -6.82
CA GLY A 111 -1.60 16.77 -7.13
C GLY A 111 -1.54 17.11 -8.61
N THR A 112 -0.38 17.54 -9.11
CA THR A 112 -0.18 17.96 -10.50
C THR A 112 1.05 17.28 -11.08
N ARG A 113 0.86 16.34 -12.01
CA ARG A 113 1.97 15.64 -12.65
C ARG A 113 2.57 16.49 -13.78
N GLY A 114 3.84 16.85 -13.67
CA GLY A 114 4.58 17.54 -14.74
C GLY A 114 4.26 19.02 -14.93
N GLU A 115 3.44 19.63 -14.06
CA GLU A 115 3.15 21.08 -14.09
C GLU A 115 4.16 21.91 -13.30
N GLY A 116 5.05 21.28 -12.53
CA GLY A 116 6.06 21.99 -11.74
C GLY A 116 5.53 22.62 -10.44
N LEU A 117 4.29 22.33 -10.03
CA LEU A 117 3.67 22.91 -8.83
C LEU A 117 3.90 22.01 -7.61
N ARG A 118 4.28 22.61 -6.47
CA ARG A 118 4.49 21.89 -5.20
C ARG A 118 3.18 21.61 -4.47
N ILE A 119 3.12 20.49 -3.76
CA ILE A 119 2.21 20.29 -2.64
C ILE A 119 2.73 21.07 -1.43
N GLU A 120 1.86 21.84 -0.79
CA GLU A 120 2.17 22.66 0.39
C GLU A 120 1.55 22.08 1.67
N ALA A 121 0.40 21.40 1.56
CA ALA A 121 -0.25 20.70 2.66
C ALA A 121 -1.05 19.47 2.19
N VAL A 122 -1.30 18.53 3.10
CA VAL A 122 -2.12 17.32 2.89
C VAL A 122 -3.02 17.05 4.10
N LYS A 123 -4.21 16.52 3.84
CA LYS A 123 -5.13 15.92 4.84
C LYS A 123 -5.49 14.51 4.38
N ILE A 124 -5.47 13.54 5.30
CA ILE A 124 -5.72 12.13 5.00
C ILE A 124 -6.74 11.57 6.01
N VAL A 125 -7.74 10.84 5.52
CA VAL A 125 -8.80 10.23 6.34
C VAL A 125 -9.06 8.78 5.94
N LEU A 126 -9.57 7.97 6.87
CA LEU A 126 -10.17 6.66 6.58
C LEU A 126 -11.69 6.78 6.54
N THR A 127 -12.30 6.29 5.47
CA THR A 127 -13.76 6.25 5.32
C THR A 127 -14.25 4.85 4.97
N ASP A 128 -15.51 4.56 5.29
CA ASP A 128 -16.20 3.39 4.77
C ASP A 128 -16.65 3.62 3.31
N ALA A 129 -17.34 2.64 2.74
CA ALA A 129 -17.88 2.71 1.38
C ALA A 129 -18.88 3.89 1.17
N ASN A 130 -19.45 4.43 2.25
CA ASN A 130 -20.40 5.54 2.24
C ASN A 130 -19.73 6.90 2.53
N GLY A 131 -18.41 6.94 2.68
CA GLY A 131 -17.68 8.17 2.99
C GLY A 131 -17.73 8.59 4.47
N GLN A 132 -18.21 7.73 5.37
CA GLN A 132 -18.23 7.97 6.82
C GLN A 132 -16.92 7.53 7.47
N ALA A 133 -16.49 8.16 8.56
CA ALA A 133 -15.27 7.78 9.27
C ALA A 133 -15.33 6.31 9.77
N VAL A 134 -14.21 5.58 9.67
CA VAL A 134 -14.14 4.17 10.06
C VAL A 134 -13.82 4.02 11.55
N SER A 135 -14.66 3.30 12.29
CA SER A 135 -14.42 2.98 13.70
C SER A 135 -13.36 1.88 13.87
N GLY A 136 -12.52 1.99 14.91
CA GLY A 136 -11.50 0.97 15.26
C GLY A 136 -10.20 1.06 14.46
N TYR A 137 -10.08 2.03 13.56
CA TYR A 137 -8.86 2.31 12.81
C TYR A 137 -8.66 3.82 12.70
N SER A 138 -7.41 4.25 12.64
CA SER A 138 -7.04 5.64 12.40
C SER A 138 -5.87 5.70 11.44
N VAL A 139 -5.90 6.69 10.55
CA VAL A 139 -4.74 6.99 9.72
C VAL A 139 -3.87 8.00 10.44
N ARG A 140 -2.58 7.66 10.55
CA ARG A 140 -1.54 8.46 11.16
C ARG A 140 -0.55 8.88 10.09
N TYR A 141 -0.19 10.16 10.05
CA TYR A 141 0.77 10.66 9.07
C TYR A 141 1.65 11.78 9.61
N ARG A 142 2.82 11.90 9.00
CA ARG A 142 3.82 12.94 9.27
C ARG A 142 4.63 13.18 8.02
N GLY A 143 5.36 14.28 7.97
CA GLY A 143 6.16 14.60 6.79
C GLY A 143 7.16 15.72 7.01
N HIS A 144 8.11 15.81 6.09
CA HIS A 144 9.14 16.85 6.11
C HIS A 144 8.67 18.04 5.31
N VAL A 145 8.65 19.23 5.93
CA VAL A 145 8.23 20.47 5.30
C VAL A 145 9.42 21.42 5.23
N GLN A 146 9.62 22.03 4.07
CA GLN A 146 10.73 22.95 3.83
C GLN A 146 10.83 23.99 4.96
N ASN A 147 12.04 24.14 5.52
CA ASN A 147 12.38 25.08 6.61
C ASN A 147 11.67 24.86 7.96
N LEU A 148 10.72 23.92 8.07
CA LEU A 148 10.02 23.58 9.31
C LEU A 148 10.44 22.21 9.87
N SER A 149 11.27 21.46 9.14
CA SER A 149 11.67 20.10 9.47
C SER A 149 10.49 19.12 9.44
N ASP A 150 10.61 18.00 10.13
CA ASP A 150 9.55 17.02 10.31
C ASP A 150 8.39 17.63 11.11
N LEU A 151 7.16 17.38 10.65
CA LEU A 151 5.93 17.75 11.33
C LEU A 151 5.12 16.46 11.63
N PRO A 152 4.81 16.18 12.92
CA PRO A 152 5.21 16.93 14.12
C PRO A 152 6.72 16.90 14.38
N ALA A 153 7.24 17.91 15.10
CA ALA A 153 8.68 18.04 15.38
C ALA A 153 9.23 16.94 16.32
N ASP A 154 8.36 16.34 17.14
CA ASP A 154 8.67 15.15 17.92
C ASP A 154 8.47 13.90 17.06
N ALA A 155 9.55 13.16 16.81
CA ALA A 155 9.53 11.95 16.01
C ALA A 155 8.69 10.79 16.60
N SER A 156 8.19 10.90 17.84
CA SER A 156 7.24 9.96 18.43
C SER A 156 5.77 10.32 18.12
N GLN A 157 5.50 11.55 17.67
CA GLN A 157 4.16 12.05 17.39
C GLN A 157 3.76 11.90 15.92
N TRP A 158 2.46 11.77 15.70
CA TRP A 158 1.84 11.64 14.38
C TRP A 158 0.55 12.46 14.33
N LEU A 159 0.31 13.13 13.21
CA LEU A 159 -0.99 13.74 12.92
C LEU A 159 -2.00 12.64 12.58
N ALA A 160 -3.28 12.91 12.81
CA ALA A 160 -4.34 11.92 12.63
C ALA A 160 -5.51 12.44 11.80
N ASP A 161 -6.17 11.54 11.07
CA ASP A 161 -7.58 11.65 10.65
C ASP A 161 -8.05 13.05 10.23
N GLY A 162 -7.45 13.60 9.18
CA GLY A 162 -7.85 14.88 8.57
C GLY A 162 -7.14 16.11 9.12
N GLU A 163 -6.27 15.98 10.12
CA GLU A 163 -5.37 17.05 10.56
C GLU A 163 -4.46 17.54 9.42
N GLN A 164 -4.18 18.83 9.37
CA GLN A 164 -3.35 19.38 8.28
C GLN A 164 -1.87 19.08 8.51
N LEU A 165 -1.25 18.33 7.60
CA LEU A 165 0.20 18.22 7.50
C LEU A 165 0.73 19.20 6.45
N GLY A 166 1.59 20.13 6.85
CA GLY A 166 2.11 21.18 5.97
C GLY A 166 1.48 22.55 6.20
N THR A 167 1.71 23.47 5.27
CA THR A 167 1.32 24.88 5.41
C THR A 167 0.40 25.34 4.29
N VAL A 168 -0.58 26.17 4.64
CA VAL A 168 -1.43 26.89 3.69
C VAL A 168 -1.00 28.36 3.73
N GLY A 169 -0.68 28.95 2.58
CA GLY A 169 -0.34 30.38 2.47
C GLY A 169 1.13 30.76 2.77
N SER A 170 1.93 29.86 3.34
CA SER A 170 3.34 30.13 3.67
C SER A 170 4.33 29.79 2.55
N SER A 171 3.86 29.24 1.42
CA SER A 171 4.68 28.87 0.26
C SER A 171 5.77 27.81 0.53
N LEU A 172 5.62 26.99 1.57
CA LEU A 172 6.56 25.92 1.91
C LEU A 172 6.12 24.60 1.26
N ARG A 173 7.06 23.88 0.64
CA ARG A 173 6.79 22.58 0.01
C ARG A 173 6.82 21.44 1.02
N LEU A 174 5.98 20.44 0.79
CA LEU A 174 6.14 19.10 1.34
C LEU A 174 7.25 18.38 0.57
N GLU A 175 8.26 17.89 1.30
CA GLU A 175 9.42 17.19 0.73
C GLU A 175 9.35 15.68 0.95
N ALA A 176 8.76 15.23 2.06
CA ALA A 176 8.55 13.82 2.36
C ALA A 176 7.22 13.59 3.09
N LEU A 177 6.59 12.42 2.89
CA LEU A 177 5.35 11.99 3.54
C LEU A 177 5.47 10.53 4.00
N GLN A 178 5.05 10.26 5.23
CA GLN A 178 4.92 8.93 5.80
C GLN A 178 3.50 8.76 6.33
N VAL A 179 2.84 7.65 6.00
CA VAL A 179 1.46 7.35 6.39
C VAL A 179 1.38 5.94 6.94
N ALA A 180 0.67 5.73 8.04
CA ALA A 180 0.42 4.42 8.64
C ALA A 180 -1.06 4.31 9.03
N VAL A 181 -1.61 3.10 9.00
CA VAL A 181 -2.91 2.80 9.61
C VAL A 181 -2.66 2.06 10.91
N VAL A 182 -3.21 2.60 11.99
CA VAL A 182 -3.18 1.96 13.30
C VAL A 182 -4.56 1.42 13.61
N LYS A 183 -4.62 0.15 14.01
CA LYS A 183 -5.82 -0.39 14.65
C LYS A 183 -5.91 0.29 16.01
N ILE A 184 -6.87 1.20 16.16
CA ILE A 184 -7.17 1.73 17.49
C ILE A 184 -8.05 0.68 18.14
N ALA A 185 -7.83 0.40 19.43
CA ALA A 185 -8.85 -0.30 20.19
C ALA A 185 -10.19 0.38 19.90
N VAL A 186 -11.15 -0.36 19.35
CA VAL A 186 -12.54 0.10 19.32
C VAL A 186 -12.80 0.51 20.77
N ASP A 187 -13.19 1.77 20.98
CA ASP A 187 -13.36 2.31 22.32
C ASP A 187 -13.98 1.23 23.20
N PRO A 188 -13.43 0.94 24.40
CA PRO A 188 -14.22 0.18 25.37
C PRO A 188 -15.62 0.80 25.37
N PRO A 189 -16.70 -0.01 25.35
CA PRO A 189 -18.06 0.51 25.26
C PRO A 189 -18.15 1.76 26.14
N PRO A 190 -18.67 2.88 25.59
CA PRO A 190 -18.51 4.20 26.21
C PRO A 190 -18.75 4.03 27.69
N PRO A 191 -17.80 4.47 28.55
CA PRO A 191 -17.73 4.09 29.95
C PRO A 191 -19.15 3.97 30.51
N VAL A 192 -19.59 2.74 30.77
CA VAL A 192 -21.01 2.47 30.99
C VAL A 192 -21.41 3.33 32.17
N SER A 193 -22.22 4.36 31.93
CA SER A 193 -22.66 5.21 33.03
C SER A 193 -23.59 4.35 33.86
N VAL A 194 -23.13 3.96 35.05
CA VAL A 194 -23.92 3.08 35.92
C VAL A 194 -24.90 3.95 36.68
N VAL A 195 -26.19 3.70 36.48
CA VAL A 195 -27.25 4.39 37.22
C VAL A 195 -27.75 3.48 38.35
N TYR A 196 -27.69 3.98 39.58
CA TYR A 196 -28.19 3.36 40.79
C TYR A 196 -29.53 4.01 41.16
N ASP A 197 -30.63 3.44 40.67
CA ASP A 197 -31.99 3.99 40.71
C ASP A 197 -32.93 3.26 41.70
N SER A 198 -32.38 2.40 42.56
CA SER A 198 -33.15 1.63 43.54
C SER A 198 -32.44 1.60 44.90
N ALA A 199 -33.19 1.81 45.98
CA ALA A 199 -32.70 1.77 47.36
C ALA A 199 -32.13 0.40 47.76
N ARG A 200 -30.81 0.23 47.68
CA ARG A 200 -30.06 -0.95 48.15
C ARG A 200 -28.55 -0.67 48.19
N THR A 201 -27.80 -1.66 48.65
CA THR A 201 -26.33 -1.68 48.60
C THR A 201 -25.82 -2.18 47.24
N PHE A 202 -24.81 -1.49 46.70
CA PHE A 202 -24.09 -1.82 45.47
C PHE A 202 -22.59 -1.88 45.72
N GLY A 203 -21.91 -2.81 45.04
CA GLY A 203 -20.49 -3.11 45.23
C GLY A 203 -20.24 -4.26 46.23
N PRO A 204 -19.03 -4.82 46.26
CA PRO A 204 -18.74 -6.05 46.98
C PRO A 204 -18.61 -5.84 48.49
N ASP A 205 -18.93 -6.87 49.29
CA ASP A 205 -18.75 -6.84 50.76
C ASP A 205 -17.27 -6.81 51.19
N SER A 206 -16.36 -7.25 50.32
CA SER A 206 -14.91 -7.19 50.51
C SER A 206 -14.18 -7.15 49.16
N GLY A 207 -12.94 -6.63 49.14
CA GLY A 207 -12.23 -6.35 47.90
C GLY A 207 -12.67 -5.04 47.28
N SER A 208 -12.44 -4.86 45.97
CA SER A 208 -12.87 -3.67 45.23
C SER A 208 -13.40 -4.06 43.86
N GLU A 209 -14.46 -3.38 43.41
CA GLU A 209 -14.98 -3.47 42.05
C GLU A 209 -14.72 -2.16 41.32
N THR A 210 -14.33 -2.21 40.04
CA THR A 210 -14.04 -1.01 39.25
C THR A 210 -15.18 -0.70 38.29
N ILE A 211 -15.75 0.50 38.41
CA ILE A 211 -16.60 1.12 37.40
C ILE A 211 -15.67 1.92 36.49
N THR A 212 -15.52 1.47 35.25
CA THR A 212 -14.62 2.07 34.26
C THR A 212 -15.09 3.45 33.78
N GLY A 213 -16.32 3.84 34.11
CA GLY A 213 -16.97 5.06 33.68
C GLY A 213 -17.56 5.92 34.77
N ASP A 214 -18.53 6.75 34.38
CA ASP A 214 -19.29 7.58 35.31
C ASP A 214 -20.30 6.73 36.09
N ALA A 215 -20.68 7.21 37.27
CA ALA A 215 -21.72 6.62 38.09
C ALA A 215 -22.75 7.68 38.49
N THR A 216 -24.04 7.34 38.50
CA THR A 216 -25.12 8.23 38.93
C THR A 216 -25.95 7.55 40.00
N VAL A 217 -26.13 8.19 41.16
CA VAL A 217 -27.11 7.80 42.17
C VAL A 217 -28.40 8.58 41.90
N ALA A 218 -29.50 7.87 41.70
CA ALA A 218 -30.79 8.41 41.27
C ALA A 218 -31.98 7.98 42.13
N ALA A 219 -31.73 7.43 43.33
CA ALA A 219 -32.77 7.09 44.28
C ALA A 219 -32.31 7.32 45.73
N ASP A 220 -33.28 7.59 46.60
CA ASP A 220 -33.12 7.56 48.05
C ASP A 220 -32.68 6.17 48.53
N GLY A 221 -31.90 6.12 49.62
CA GLY A 221 -31.50 4.88 50.29
C GLY A 221 -30.41 4.07 49.56
N VAL A 222 -29.77 4.64 48.54
CA VAL A 222 -28.65 3.98 47.84
C VAL A 222 -27.40 3.99 48.72
N THR A 223 -26.80 2.81 48.87
CA THR A 223 -25.48 2.64 49.47
C THR A 223 -24.51 2.12 48.42
N LEU A 224 -23.42 2.86 48.16
CA LEU A 224 -22.29 2.36 47.40
C LEU A 224 -21.22 1.88 48.38
N GLN A 225 -20.60 0.73 48.14
CA GLN A 225 -19.49 0.25 48.96
C GLN A 225 -18.35 -0.38 48.14
N ASN A 226 -17.11 -0.10 48.53
CA ASN A 226 -15.91 -0.73 47.96
C ASN A 226 -15.82 -0.64 46.42
N LEU A 227 -16.17 0.52 45.86
CA LEU A 227 -16.09 0.79 44.42
C LEU A 227 -14.93 1.73 44.09
N VAL A 228 -14.27 1.48 42.97
CA VAL A 228 -13.37 2.41 42.28
C VAL A 228 -14.09 2.91 41.04
N ILE A 229 -14.47 4.18 41.03
CA ILE A 229 -15.11 4.87 39.91
C ILE A 229 -14.05 5.68 39.19
N ALA A 230 -13.67 5.22 37.99
CA ALA A 230 -12.65 5.89 37.18
C ALA A 230 -13.15 7.24 36.61
N GLY A 231 -14.46 7.37 36.40
CA GLY A 231 -15.11 8.59 35.95
C GLY A 231 -15.63 9.48 37.08
N LYS A 232 -16.67 10.23 36.76
CA LYS A 232 -17.42 11.14 37.64
C LYS A 232 -18.48 10.39 38.44
N LEU A 233 -18.70 10.76 39.70
CA LEU A 233 -19.85 10.31 40.49
C LEU A 233 -20.89 11.44 40.56
N THR A 234 -22.15 11.18 40.21
CA THR A 234 -23.23 12.16 40.31
C THR A 234 -24.30 11.69 41.28
N ILE A 235 -24.51 12.43 42.37
CA ILE A 235 -25.69 12.29 43.23
C ILE A 235 -26.75 13.21 42.64
N SER A 236 -27.66 12.63 41.85
CA SER A 236 -28.59 13.40 41.02
C SER A 236 -29.76 13.99 41.83
N GLU A 237 -30.48 14.93 41.21
CA GLU A 237 -31.69 15.53 41.73
C GLU A 237 -32.81 14.51 42.03
N ALA A 238 -32.79 13.34 41.39
CA ALA A 238 -33.77 12.27 41.62
C ALA A 238 -33.68 11.66 43.03
N VAL A 239 -32.57 11.86 43.74
CA VAL A 239 -32.45 11.51 45.17
C VAL A 239 -33.36 12.39 46.04
N GLY A 240 -33.66 13.62 45.60
CA GLY A 240 -34.48 14.57 46.36
C GLY A 240 -33.91 14.86 47.74
N ASP A 241 -34.76 14.78 48.77
CA ASP A 241 -34.38 14.88 50.19
C ASP A 241 -33.92 13.55 50.82
N GLY A 242 -33.66 12.52 50.00
CA GLY A 242 -33.26 11.18 50.45
C GLY A 242 -31.81 11.07 50.94
N THR A 243 -31.45 9.91 51.48
CA THR A 243 -30.11 9.62 52.01
C THR A 243 -29.26 8.84 51.00
N VAL A 244 -27.98 9.20 50.88
CA VAL A 244 -26.97 8.42 50.12
C VAL A 244 -25.81 8.07 51.04
N THR A 245 -25.35 6.82 50.98
CA THR A 245 -24.19 6.36 51.76
C THR A 245 -23.07 5.88 50.83
N LEU A 246 -21.86 6.40 51.02
CA LEU A 246 -20.65 6.07 50.26
C LEU A 246 -19.62 5.45 51.23
N ASN A 247 -19.45 4.14 51.18
CA ASN A 247 -18.54 3.40 52.06
C ASN A 247 -17.27 3.00 51.31
N ASN A 248 -16.11 3.57 51.67
CA ASN A 248 -14.82 3.24 51.07
C ASN A 248 -14.83 3.32 49.52
N ILE A 249 -15.29 4.46 48.99
CA ILE A 249 -15.36 4.70 47.53
C ILE A 249 -14.14 5.48 47.07
N THR A 250 -13.55 5.08 45.95
CA THR A 250 -12.54 5.88 45.25
C THR A 250 -13.16 6.47 44.00
N VAL A 251 -13.13 7.80 43.85
CA VAL A 251 -13.61 8.50 42.65
C VAL A 251 -12.45 9.31 42.06
N SER A 252 -12.01 8.94 40.86
CA SER A 252 -10.92 9.62 40.16
C SER A 252 -11.39 10.93 39.50
N GLY A 253 -12.65 11.02 39.08
CA GLY A 253 -13.31 12.23 38.63
C GLY A 253 -13.93 13.07 39.76
N ASP A 254 -14.71 14.07 39.40
CA ASP A 254 -15.41 14.91 40.38
C ASP A 254 -16.67 14.19 40.90
N THR A 255 -17.04 14.43 42.15
CA THR A 255 -18.30 13.98 42.74
C THR A 255 -19.28 15.15 42.74
N ILE A 256 -20.30 15.12 41.86
CA ILE A 256 -21.32 16.17 41.79
C ILE A 256 -22.50 15.85 42.68
N VAL A 257 -22.96 16.86 43.40
CA VAL A 257 -24.07 16.78 44.34
C VAL A 257 -25.18 17.72 43.91
N ARG A 258 -26.33 17.14 43.50
CA ARG A 258 -27.59 17.83 43.13
C ARG A 258 -28.80 17.40 43.96
N GLY A 259 -28.67 16.35 44.77
CA GLY A 259 -29.69 15.82 45.69
C GLY A 259 -29.09 15.41 47.04
N GLY A 260 -29.89 14.80 47.92
CA GLY A 260 -29.47 14.33 49.26
C GLY A 260 -30.10 15.07 50.44
N GLY A 261 -30.71 16.25 50.19
CA GLY A 261 -31.42 17.04 51.19
C GLY A 261 -30.66 17.30 52.50
N VAL A 262 -31.43 17.66 53.54
CA VAL A 262 -30.92 17.71 54.92
C VAL A 262 -30.72 16.32 55.54
N ASN A 263 -31.25 15.27 54.91
CA ASN A 263 -31.21 13.89 55.42
C ASN A 263 -29.94 13.10 55.04
N SER A 264 -29.02 13.76 54.32
CA SER A 264 -27.57 13.54 54.33
C SER A 264 -26.99 12.65 53.22
N ILE A 265 -25.80 13.06 52.79
CA ILE A 265 -24.82 12.26 52.08
C ILE A 265 -23.77 11.84 53.11
N HIS A 266 -23.72 10.55 53.42
CA HIS A 266 -22.75 9.96 54.33
C HIS A 266 -21.55 9.44 53.55
N ILE A 267 -20.36 9.96 53.84
CA ILE A 267 -19.08 9.55 53.26
C ILE A 267 -18.30 8.86 54.37
N ASN A 268 -18.14 7.55 54.29
CA ASN A 268 -17.45 6.73 55.28
C ASN A 268 -16.17 6.17 54.66
N GLY A 269 -15.08 6.94 54.71
CA GLY A 269 -13.81 6.63 54.07
C GLY A 269 -13.81 6.77 52.55
N GLY A 270 -12.69 6.41 51.93
CA GLY A 270 -12.48 6.52 50.49
C GLY A 270 -11.62 7.72 50.07
N SER A 271 -11.44 7.88 48.76
CA SER A 271 -10.61 8.92 48.15
C SER A 271 -11.40 9.62 47.05
N TYR A 272 -11.49 10.95 47.11
CA TYR A 272 -12.30 11.75 46.20
C TYR A 272 -11.48 12.91 45.68
N LYS A 273 -11.49 13.15 44.37
CA LYS A 273 -10.77 14.29 43.77
C LYS A 273 -11.33 15.63 44.25
N THR A 274 -12.62 15.87 44.03
CA THR A 274 -13.33 17.08 44.49
C THR A 274 -14.82 16.78 44.55
N ILE A 275 -15.48 17.18 45.63
CA ILE A 275 -16.94 17.16 45.75
C ILE A 275 -17.47 18.52 45.34
N VAL A 276 -18.27 18.59 44.29
CA VAL A 276 -18.87 19.84 43.80
C VAL A 276 -20.36 19.81 44.11
N MET A 277 -20.81 20.73 44.95
CA MET A 277 -22.23 20.99 45.18
C MET A 277 -22.71 22.00 44.15
N GLU A 278 -23.69 21.59 43.34
CA GLU A 278 -24.40 22.44 42.38
C GLU A 278 -25.79 22.78 42.93
N LYS A 279 -26.58 23.53 42.15
CA LYS A 279 -27.97 23.84 42.51
C LYS A 279 -28.77 22.57 42.84
N THR A 280 -29.40 22.54 44.00
CA THR A 280 -30.25 21.43 44.45
C THR A 280 -31.73 21.79 44.45
N ALA A 281 -32.59 20.80 44.20
CA ALA A 281 -34.04 20.99 44.23
C ALA A 281 -34.58 21.23 45.66
N SER A 282 -33.91 20.66 46.67
CA SER A 282 -34.26 20.81 48.09
C SER A 282 -33.86 22.17 48.66
N GLY A 283 -32.91 22.87 48.02
CA GLY A 283 -32.30 24.10 48.53
C GLY A 283 -31.43 23.89 49.77
N ALA A 284 -31.20 22.64 50.17
CA ALA A 284 -30.37 22.29 51.31
C ALA A 284 -29.70 20.91 51.13
N VAL A 285 -28.42 20.81 51.46
CA VAL A 285 -27.65 19.54 51.45
C VAL A 285 -26.86 19.37 52.74
N ARG A 286 -26.84 18.17 53.31
CA ARG A 286 -25.93 17.80 54.39
C ARG A 286 -24.88 16.79 53.93
N ILE A 287 -23.61 17.05 54.18
CA ILE A 287 -22.48 16.15 53.90
C ILE A 287 -21.83 15.77 55.23
N VAL A 288 -21.84 14.48 55.54
CA VAL A 288 -21.26 13.89 56.76
C VAL A 288 -20.08 13.02 56.36
N ALA A 289 -18.86 13.45 56.68
CA ALA A 289 -17.62 12.74 56.37
C ALA A 289 -17.02 12.08 57.62
N THR A 290 -16.98 10.75 57.62
CA THR A 290 -16.36 9.90 58.64
C THR A 290 -15.17 9.19 58.02
N ASP A 291 -13.99 9.23 58.63
CA ASP A 291 -12.78 8.51 58.20
C ASP A 291 -12.30 8.75 56.74
N ALA A 292 -12.79 9.79 56.08
CA ALA A 292 -12.29 10.23 54.77
C ALA A 292 -11.16 11.25 54.94
N THR A 293 -10.11 11.14 54.13
CA THR A 293 -8.95 12.04 54.14
C THR A 293 -8.87 12.83 52.83
N GLY A 294 -8.28 14.03 52.83
CA GLY A 294 -8.05 14.77 51.59
C GLY A 294 -9.29 15.45 50.98
N LEU A 295 -10.43 15.47 51.67
CA LEU A 295 -11.70 15.91 51.07
C LEU A 295 -11.71 17.42 50.74
N ALA A 296 -11.89 17.73 49.45
CA ALA A 296 -12.14 19.07 48.95
C ALA A 296 -13.62 19.22 48.55
N VAL A 297 -14.28 20.26 49.06
CA VAL A 297 -15.66 20.62 48.70
C VAL A 297 -15.68 21.97 47.96
N VAL A 298 -16.37 22.05 46.84
CA VAL A 298 -16.61 23.28 46.08
C VAL A 298 -18.10 23.49 45.94
N ILE A 299 -18.61 24.61 46.40
CA ILE A 299 -19.99 25.04 46.18
C ILE A 299 -19.96 25.91 44.91
N ALA A 300 -20.54 25.39 43.84
CA ALA A 300 -20.57 26.02 42.53
C ALA A 300 -21.43 27.30 42.54
N GLU A 301 -21.20 28.19 41.57
CA GLU A 301 -21.82 29.52 41.53
C GLU A 301 -23.35 29.49 41.34
N ASP A 302 -23.86 28.42 40.74
CA ASP A 302 -25.29 28.22 40.47
C ASP A 302 -26.09 27.82 41.73
N ALA A 303 -25.43 27.39 42.80
CA ALA A 303 -26.07 26.99 44.07
C ALA A 303 -26.60 28.16 44.92
N GLY A 304 -26.74 29.37 44.35
CA GLY A 304 -27.10 30.59 45.09
C GLY A 304 -28.33 30.47 45.99
N GLY A 305 -28.23 31.00 47.22
CA GLY A 305 -29.30 31.02 48.21
C GLY A 305 -29.54 29.70 48.98
N GLU A 306 -28.75 28.66 48.72
CA GLU A 306 -28.95 27.34 49.33
C GLU A 306 -28.26 27.21 50.70
N THR A 307 -28.62 26.15 51.42
CA THR A 307 -27.98 25.75 52.68
C THR A 307 -27.08 24.54 52.46
N VAL A 308 -25.87 24.57 53.01
CA VAL A 308 -25.05 23.35 53.12
C VAL A 308 -24.68 23.12 54.58
N ILE A 309 -24.78 21.86 55.03
CA ILE A 309 -24.40 21.44 56.37
C ILE A 309 -23.20 20.49 56.25
N LEU A 310 -22.08 20.84 56.87
CA LEU A 310 -20.84 20.08 56.82
C LEU A 310 -20.52 19.48 58.19
N GLU A 311 -20.29 18.18 58.24
CA GLU A 311 -19.89 17.47 59.45
C GLU A 311 -18.71 16.54 59.13
N GLY A 312 -17.63 16.62 59.91
CA GLY A 312 -16.43 15.78 59.70
C GLY A 312 -15.16 16.56 59.40
N ALA A 313 -14.19 15.90 58.77
CA ALA A 313 -12.90 16.49 58.41
C ALA A 313 -12.83 16.81 56.91
N PHE A 314 -12.46 18.05 56.58
CA PHE A 314 -12.32 18.55 55.21
C PHE A 314 -10.98 19.26 55.04
N ASP A 315 -10.25 18.97 53.97
CA ASP A 315 -9.00 19.65 53.64
C ASP A 315 -9.28 21.06 53.12
N SER A 316 -10.30 21.19 52.26
CA SER A 316 -10.74 22.50 51.80
C SER A 316 -12.23 22.58 51.49
N VAL A 317 -12.79 23.77 51.67
CA VAL A 317 -14.17 24.13 51.31
C VAL A 317 -14.12 25.47 50.58
N ALA A 318 -14.63 25.55 49.36
CA ALA A 318 -14.74 26.78 48.59
C ALA A 318 -16.22 27.14 48.37
N VAL A 319 -16.61 28.35 48.72
CA VAL A 319 -17.97 28.88 48.58
C VAL A 319 -17.96 29.89 47.45
N ASN A 320 -18.53 29.56 46.28
CA ASN A 320 -18.57 30.48 45.14
C ASN A 320 -19.99 31.03 44.86
N ALA A 321 -21.04 30.38 45.39
CA ALA A 321 -22.42 30.86 45.24
C ALA A 321 -22.77 32.06 46.16
N PRO A 322 -23.54 33.05 45.66
CA PRO A 322 -24.05 34.17 46.46
C PRO A 322 -25.15 33.75 47.43
N GLY A 323 -25.29 34.46 48.55
CA GLY A 323 -26.39 34.28 49.51
C GLY A 323 -26.46 32.90 50.17
N MET A 324 -25.37 32.13 50.20
CA MET A 324 -25.32 30.79 50.79
C MET A 324 -25.45 30.82 52.30
N SER A 325 -26.03 29.77 52.89
CA SER A 325 -25.95 29.48 54.33
C SER A 325 -25.12 28.22 54.57
N VAL A 326 -23.83 28.38 54.84
CA VAL A 326 -22.90 27.27 55.13
C VAL A 326 -22.86 27.04 56.63
N THR A 327 -23.30 25.87 57.08
CA THR A 327 -23.37 25.51 58.50
C THR A 327 -22.45 24.35 58.78
N THR A 328 -21.73 24.36 59.90
CA THR A 328 -21.02 23.18 60.39
C THR A 328 -21.80 22.50 61.51
N ALA A 329 -21.71 21.17 61.60
CA ALA A 329 -22.40 20.35 62.59
C ALA A 329 -21.44 19.33 63.23
N GLY A 330 -21.92 18.59 64.22
CA GLY A 330 -21.15 17.54 64.89
C GLY A 330 -20.20 18.04 66.00
N PRO A 331 -19.65 17.12 66.81
CA PRO A 331 -18.81 17.45 67.96
C PRO A 331 -17.38 17.86 67.60
N ALA A 332 -16.89 17.52 66.40
CA ALA A 332 -15.51 17.75 65.98
C ALA A 332 -15.39 17.90 64.45
N THR A 333 -15.84 19.04 63.92
CA THR A 333 -15.70 19.35 62.48
C THR A 333 -14.43 20.15 62.24
N THR A 334 -13.58 19.71 61.32
CA THR A 334 -12.33 20.41 60.98
C THR A 334 -12.30 20.77 59.51
N ILE A 335 -11.88 22.00 59.22
CA ILE A 335 -11.69 22.48 57.85
C ILE A 335 -10.28 23.06 57.74
N GLY A 336 -9.46 22.53 56.82
CA GLY A 336 -8.13 23.03 56.55
C GLY A 336 -8.18 24.46 55.98
N ARG A 337 -8.69 24.62 54.78
CA ARG A 337 -8.89 25.93 54.14
C ARG A 337 -10.35 26.15 53.76
N LEU A 338 -10.99 27.16 54.34
CA LEU A 338 -12.31 27.63 53.96
C LEU A 338 -12.18 28.93 53.15
N THR A 339 -12.68 28.96 51.92
CA THR A 339 -12.63 30.14 51.06
C THR A 339 -14.04 30.63 50.75
N VAL A 340 -14.33 31.90 51.00
CA VAL A 340 -15.50 32.60 50.46
C VAL A 340 -15.05 33.34 49.21
N GLY A 341 -15.45 32.87 48.04
CA GLY A 341 -15.14 33.45 46.74
C GLY A 341 -15.74 34.84 46.57
N ALA A 342 -15.22 35.61 45.61
CA ALA A 342 -15.68 36.98 45.35
C ALA A 342 -17.16 37.04 44.91
N THR A 343 -17.65 35.99 44.25
CA THR A 343 -19.03 35.83 43.81
C THR A 343 -19.99 35.43 44.94
N ALA A 344 -19.47 34.98 46.10
CA ALA A 344 -20.26 34.54 47.25
C ALA A 344 -20.72 35.66 48.19
N THR A 345 -21.17 36.78 47.63
CA THR A 345 -21.63 37.95 48.41
C THR A 345 -22.95 37.65 49.15
N GLY A 346 -23.10 38.19 50.36
CA GLY A 346 -24.28 37.99 51.21
C GLY A 346 -24.33 36.62 51.90
N SER A 347 -23.33 35.75 51.71
CA SER A 347 -23.29 34.43 52.32
C SER A 347 -23.03 34.49 53.82
N THR A 348 -23.60 33.54 54.56
CA THR A 348 -23.42 33.37 56.01
C THR A 348 -22.75 32.03 56.30
N LEU A 349 -21.67 32.05 57.10
CA LEU A 349 -21.00 30.87 57.65
C LEU A 349 -21.41 30.70 59.12
N ASN A 350 -22.16 29.66 59.46
CA ASN A 350 -22.58 29.35 60.83
C ASN A 350 -21.70 28.23 61.41
N LEU A 351 -20.69 28.60 62.20
CA LEU A 351 -19.69 27.67 62.73
C LEU A 351 -20.10 27.16 64.13
N ALA A 352 -20.49 25.89 64.23
CA ALA A 352 -20.84 25.26 65.50
C ALA A 352 -19.65 25.16 66.48
N ALA A 353 -19.92 25.00 67.78
CA ALA A 353 -18.92 25.04 68.85
C ALA A 353 -17.77 24.03 68.68
N GLY A 354 -18.04 22.86 68.12
CA GLY A 354 -17.05 21.81 67.83
C GLY A 354 -16.24 22.03 66.54
N THR A 355 -16.37 23.19 65.90
CA THR A 355 -15.74 23.46 64.60
C THR A 355 -14.38 24.11 64.75
N THR A 356 -13.38 23.64 64.01
CA THR A 356 -12.09 24.32 63.83
C THR A 356 -11.81 24.57 62.35
N VAL A 357 -11.65 25.83 61.97
CA VAL A 357 -11.19 26.25 60.63
C VAL A 357 -9.74 26.71 60.75
N ARG A 358 -8.80 26.06 60.07
CA ARG A 358 -7.37 26.42 60.18
C ARG A 358 -7.05 27.72 59.44
N ALA A 359 -7.56 27.88 58.22
CA ALA A 359 -7.41 29.10 57.43
C ALA A 359 -8.73 29.45 56.74
N LEU A 360 -9.23 30.66 57.00
CA LEU A 360 -10.38 31.26 56.35
C LEU A 360 -9.90 32.34 55.39
N MET A 361 -10.34 32.33 54.14
CA MET A 361 -10.07 33.39 53.17
C MET A 361 -11.38 33.98 52.68
N VAL A 362 -11.57 35.29 52.86
CA VAL A 362 -12.84 35.97 52.59
C VAL A 362 -12.65 36.99 51.48
N ASN A 363 -13.12 36.66 50.28
CA ASN A 363 -13.07 37.53 49.11
C ASN A 363 -14.45 38.10 48.74
N GLY A 364 -15.54 37.54 49.27
CA GLY A 364 -16.92 38.04 49.12
C GLY A 364 -17.52 38.47 50.46
N LYS A 365 -18.30 39.57 50.45
CA LYS A 365 -18.96 40.11 51.65
C LYS A 365 -19.79 39.03 52.33
N SER A 366 -19.49 38.72 53.58
CA SER A 366 -20.09 37.59 54.29
C SER A 366 -20.14 37.79 55.81
N ALA A 367 -21.02 37.04 56.46
CA ALA A 367 -21.12 37.00 57.92
C ALA A 367 -20.64 35.66 58.46
N ILE A 368 -19.72 35.68 59.41
CA ILE A 368 -19.16 34.50 60.07
C ILE A 368 -19.68 34.49 61.51
N LYS A 369 -20.51 33.49 61.80
CA LYS A 369 -21.32 33.39 63.01
C LYS A 369 -21.02 32.12 63.79
N GLY A 370 -21.49 32.08 65.02
CA GLY A 370 -21.41 30.93 65.90
C GLY A 370 -20.10 30.81 66.70
N PRO A 371 -20.08 29.89 67.68
CA PRO A 371 -18.99 29.77 68.65
C PRO A 371 -17.75 29.00 68.16
N GLY A 372 -17.72 28.51 66.91
CA GLY A 372 -16.59 27.78 66.33
C GLY A 372 -15.25 28.52 66.40
N ASN A 373 -14.15 27.79 66.23
CA ASN A 373 -12.80 28.36 66.30
C ASN A 373 -12.23 28.55 64.89
N VAL A 374 -11.98 29.80 64.50
CA VAL A 374 -11.22 30.11 63.28
C VAL A 374 -9.80 30.45 63.72
N ILE A 375 -8.81 29.64 63.33
CA ILE A 375 -7.41 29.89 63.71
C ILE A 375 -6.91 31.11 62.95
N GLY A 376 -7.06 31.13 61.63
CA GLY A 376 -6.61 32.23 60.79
C GLY A 376 -7.67 32.73 59.84
N ALA A 377 -7.74 34.05 59.65
CA ALA A 377 -8.59 34.65 58.63
C ALA A 377 -7.82 35.70 57.80
N ILE A 378 -7.98 35.66 56.48
CA ILE A 378 -7.55 36.68 55.54
C ILE A 378 -8.79 37.29 54.92
N VAL A 379 -8.99 38.60 55.07
CA VAL A 379 -10.15 39.33 54.57
C VAL A 379 -9.71 40.32 53.49
N ASN A 380 -10.23 40.13 52.29
CA ASN A 380 -9.90 40.90 51.09
C ASN A 380 -11.09 41.73 50.58
N VAL A 381 -12.15 41.86 51.36
CA VAL A 381 -13.38 42.60 51.00
C VAL A 381 -13.96 43.32 52.23
N ASP A 382 -14.64 44.44 52.00
CA ASP A 382 -15.32 45.21 53.04
C ASP A 382 -16.57 44.50 53.60
N GLU A 383 -17.04 45.00 54.76
CA GLU A 383 -18.31 44.62 55.38
C GLU A 383 -18.43 43.15 55.78
N VAL A 384 -17.30 42.50 56.08
CA VAL A 384 -17.26 41.18 56.70
C VAL A 384 -17.55 41.31 58.19
N VAL A 385 -18.41 40.43 58.72
CA VAL A 385 -18.81 40.42 60.14
C VAL A 385 -18.36 39.12 60.79
N PHE A 386 -17.76 39.22 61.97
CA PHE A 386 -17.42 38.07 62.83
C PHE A 386 -18.21 38.14 64.14
N GLU A 387 -18.91 37.08 64.50
CA GLU A 387 -19.52 36.93 65.83
C GLU A 387 -18.49 36.55 66.90
N LYS A 388 -17.52 35.71 66.52
CA LYS A 388 -16.35 35.40 67.32
C LYS A 388 -15.11 35.69 66.49
N ALA A 389 -14.19 36.46 67.07
CA ALA A 389 -12.94 36.81 66.40
C ALA A 389 -12.13 35.53 66.06
N PRO A 390 -11.49 35.48 64.88
CA PRO A 390 -10.49 34.46 64.60
C PRO A 390 -9.25 34.67 65.49
N GLN A 391 -8.43 33.62 65.69
CA GLN A 391 -7.23 33.73 66.53
C GLN A 391 -6.20 34.69 65.92
N TRP A 392 -6.11 34.74 64.59
CA TRP A 392 -5.44 35.81 63.86
C TRP A 392 -6.27 36.26 62.66
N LEU A 393 -6.21 37.56 62.36
CA LEU A 393 -6.93 38.23 61.28
C LEU A 393 -5.96 39.10 60.49
N MET A 394 -5.90 38.90 59.17
CA MET A 394 -5.22 39.76 58.22
C MET A 394 -6.27 40.43 57.34
N VAL A 395 -6.23 41.75 57.21
CA VAL A 395 -7.15 42.53 56.37
C VAL A 395 -6.33 43.20 55.27
N ALA A 396 -6.77 43.08 54.02
CA ALA A 396 -6.06 43.69 52.90
C ALA A 396 -6.01 45.23 53.05
N PRO A 397 -4.93 45.89 52.59
CA PRO A 397 -4.78 47.35 52.71
C PRO A 397 -5.95 48.11 52.06
N GLY A 398 -6.43 49.15 52.74
CA GLY A 398 -7.49 50.04 52.22
C GLY A 398 -8.92 49.59 52.53
N LEU A 399 -9.11 48.45 53.18
CA LEU A 399 -10.42 47.97 53.62
C LEU A 399 -10.78 48.43 55.03
N THR A 400 -12.08 48.50 55.30
CA THR A 400 -12.66 48.61 56.63
C THR A 400 -12.35 47.36 57.46
N VAL A 401 -11.95 47.56 58.72
CA VAL A 401 -11.71 46.43 59.63
C VAL A 401 -13.03 45.68 59.84
N PRO A 402 -13.06 44.35 59.69
CA PRO A 402 -14.25 43.53 59.90
C PRO A 402 -14.90 43.81 61.25
N LEU A 403 -16.23 43.93 61.25
CA LEU A 403 -16.97 44.17 62.50
C LEU A 403 -16.96 42.90 63.32
N ILE A 404 -16.30 42.93 64.48
CA ILE A 404 -16.40 41.87 65.49
C ILE A 404 -17.52 42.27 66.45
N VAL A 405 -18.64 41.56 66.42
CA VAL A 405 -19.76 41.85 67.32
C VAL A 405 -19.49 41.23 68.69
N THR A 406 -19.24 42.07 69.70
CA THR A 406 -19.20 41.62 71.10
C THR A 406 -20.61 41.60 71.68
N PRO A 407 -20.98 40.60 72.51
CA PRO A 407 -22.25 40.66 73.23
C PRO A 407 -22.22 41.85 74.21
N VAL A 408 -23.07 42.85 73.96
CA VAL A 408 -23.16 44.08 74.76
C VAL A 408 -23.80 43.76 76.11
N SER A 409 -23.14 44.11 77.21
CA SER A 409 -23.77 44.26 78.54
C SER A 409 -23.85 45.76 78.90
N PRO A 410 -24.95 46.24 79.52
CA PRO A 410 -25.21 47.67 79.68
C PRO A 410 -24.38 48.32 80.81
N PRO A 411 -23.98 49.60 80.69
CA PRO A 411 -23.26 50.33 81.74
C PRO A 411 -24.20 51.08 82.71
N SER A 412 -23.80 51.22 83.98
CA SER A 412 -24.47 52.03 85.01
C SER A 412 -23.69 53.31 85.35
N ASP A 413 -24.44 54.42 85.49
CA ASP A 413 -24.06 55.83 85.64
C ASP A 413 -23.51 56.19 87.07
N PRO A 414 -22.71 57.27 87.26
CA PRO A 414 -22.01 57.61 88.50
C PRO A 414 -22.69 58.72 89.33
N GLY A 415 -22.42 58.75 90.64
CA GLY A 415 -22.85 59.82 91.57
C GLY A 415 -21.70 60.75 91.99
N PRO A 416 -21.96 62.04 92.34
CA PRO A 416 -20.94 63.09 92.45
C PRO A 416 -20.53 63.45 93.90
N GLY A 417 -19.30 63.99 94.04
CA GLY A 417 -18.74 64.64 95.24
C GLY A 417 -17.60 65.63 94.88
N PRO A 418 -17.19 66.54 95.79
CA PRO A 418 -16.98 68.00 95.58
C PRO A 418 -15.52 68.42 95.17
N PRO A 419 -15.19 69.74 95.00
CA PRO A 419 -14.37 70.23 93.89
C PRO A 419 -12.88 69.89 94.01
N ALA A 420 -12.41 69.11 93.04
CA ALA A 420 -11.01 68.87 92.75
C ALA A 420 -10.58 69.70 91.53
N LYS A 421 -9.27 69.79 91.32
CA LYS A 421 -8.59 70.29 90.10
C LYS A 421 -9.44 70.13 88.83
N LYS A 422 -9.38 71.09 87.91
CA LYS A 422 -10.21 71.04 86.69
C LYS A 422 -9.77 69.87 85.80
N GLN A 423 -10.69 68.96 85.50
CA GLN A 423 -10.43 67.81 84.63
C GLN A 423 -10.21 68.28 83.18
N LEU A 424 -9.10 67.87 82.55
CA LEU A 424 -8.86 68.07 81.13
C LEU A 424 -9.32 66.86 80.30
N SER A 425 -9.71 67.13 79.06
CA SER A 425 -10.09 66.13 78.06
C SER A 425 -9.11 66.18 76.89
N ILE A 426 -8.86 65.04 76.25
CA ILE A 426 -7.98 64.93 75.09
C ILE A 426 -8.71 64.19 73.97
N SER A 427 -8.51 64.61 72.72
CA SER A 427 -8.97 63.80 71.58
C SER A 427 -8.22 62.46 71.53
N ALA A 428 -8.76 61.49 70.80
CA ALA A 428 -8.10 60.21 70.62
C ALA A 428 -6.64 60.39 70.13
N PRO A 429 -5.66 59.68 70.72
CA PRO A 429 -4.28 59.71 70.26
C PRO A 429 -4.13 58.94 68.94
N THR A 430 -3.09 59.25 68.17
CA THR A 430 -2.70 58.44 67.02
C THR A 430 -1.64 57.44 67.47
N ILE A 431 -1.92 56.15 67.35
CA ILE A 431 -1.05 55.06 67.83
C ILE A 431 -0.71 54.15 66.64
N THR A 432 0.56 53.77 66.49
CA THR A 432 0.93 52.67 65.61
C THR A 432 0.69 51.35 66.34
N THR A 433 -0.39 50.67 65.99
CA THR A 433 -0.87 49.45 66.66
C THR A 433 -0.26 48.17 66.13
N ALA A 434 0.63 48.23 65.14
CA ALA A 434 1.29 47.05 64.60
C ALA A 434 2.77 47.33 64.30
N ARG A 435 3.63 46.37 64.67
CA ARG A 435 5.05 46.34 64.28
C ARG A 435 5.60 44.92 64.29
N TYR A 436 6.78 44.73 63.70
CA TYR A 436 7.53 43.50 63.89
C TYR A 436 8.24 43.48 65.24
N TYR A 437 8.49 42.29 65.73
CA TYR A 437 9.30 42.05 66.93
C TYR A 437 10.70 42.68 66.78
N ASP A 438 11.08 43.47 67.77
CA ASP A 438 12.38 44.15 67.85
C ASP A 438 12.99 44.08 69.27
N GLY A 439 12.41 43.27 70.16
CA GLY A 439 12.88 43.12 71.54
C GLY A 439 12.54 44.27 72.49
N THR A 440 11.63 45.18 72.12
CA THR A 440 11.18 46.29 72.98
C THR A 440 9.68 46.22 73.28
N THR A 441 9.18 47.06 74.18
CA THR A 441 7.72 47.25 74.41
C THR A 441 7.20 48.55 73.80
N ASP A 442 8.01 49.32 73.08
CA ASP A 442 7.60 50.66 72.65
C ASP A 442 6.55 50.61 71.54
N ALA A 443 5.58 51.53 71.62
CA ALA A 443 4.62 51.81 70.56
C ALA A 443 4.73 53.31 70.18
N ALA A 444 4.79 53.59 68.88
CA ALA A 444 4.79 54.97 68.42
C ALA A 444 3.44 55.62 68.71
N VAL A 445 3.46 56.77 69.39
CA VAL A 445 2.25 57.51 69.77
C VAL A 445 2.44 59.01 69.59
N THR A 446 1.39 59.67 69.12
CA THR A 446 1.26 61.12 69.16
C THR A 446 0.04 61.47 70.02
N ALA A 447 0.23 62.34 71.01
CA ALA A 447 -0.85 62.80 71.88
C ALA A 447 -1.94 63.52 71.06
N GLY A 448 -3.21 63.32 71.42
CA GLY A 448 -4.31 64.08 70.85
C GLY A 448 -4.31 65.55 71.25
N THR A 449 -5.29 66.30 70.76
CA THR A 449 -5.45 67.73 71.10
C THR A 449 -6.05 67.86 72.49
N LEU A 450 -5.38 68.62 73.37
CA LEU A 450 -5.82 68.90 74.73
C LEU A 450 -6.91 69.98 74.75
N THR A 451 -7.98 69.77 75.51
CA THR A 451 -9.13 70.68 75.63
C THR A 451 -9.50 70.89 77.10
N GLY A 452 -10.08 72.06 77.41
CA GLY A 452 -10.49 72.43 78.77
C GLY A 452 -9.52 73.32 79.55
N VAL A 453 -8.36 73.64 78.96
CA VAL A 453 -7.38 74.62 79.51
C VAL A 453 -8.02 76.01 79.53
N ALA A 454 -7.94 76.72 80.66
CA ALA A 454 -8.50 78.06 80.80
C ALA A 454 -7.72 79.07 79.95
N PRO A 455 -8.39 80.08 79.37
CA PRO A 455 -7.71 81.13 78.61
C PRO A 455 -6.62 81.82 79.45
N GLY A 456 -5.38 81.81 78.97
CA GLY A 456 -4.21 82.40 79.63
C GLY A 456 -3.27 81.40 80.31
N ASP A 457 -3.73 80.18 80.61
CA ASP A 457 -2.93 79.14 81.24
C ASP A 457 -2.00 78.44 80.25
N ARG A 458 -0.78 78.10 80.70
CA ARG A 458 0.24 77.39 79.92
C ARG A 458 0.31 75.92 80.34
N VAL A 459 -0.37 75.07 79.58
CA VAL A 459 -0.41 73.61 79.77
C VAL A 459 -0.16 72.90 78.43
N THR A 460 0.78 71.96 78.41
CA THR A 460 1.07 71.06 77.28
C THR A 460 0.86 69.60 77.69
N VAL A 461 0.64 68.71 76.72
CA VAL A 461 0.50 67.27 76.96
C VAL A 461 1.50 66.50 76.09
N THR A 462 2.12 65.48 76.68
CA THR A 462 2.87 64.45 75.97
C THR A 462 2.25 63.09 76.25
N ALA A 463 2.49 62.12 75.37
CA ALA A 463 2.03 60.74 75.53
C ALA A 463 3.22 59.80 75.34
N THR A 464 3.29 58.75 76.16
CA THR A 464 4.09 57.55 75.92
C THR A 464 3.15 56.36 75.76
N ALA A 465 3.52 55.39 74.92
CA ALA A 465 2.72 54.20 74.68
C ALA A 465 3.61 52.96 74.69
N ASN A 466 3.19 51.94 75.44
CA ASN A 466 3.93 50.70 75.59
C ASN A 466 2.98 49.51 75.51
N TYR A 467 3.41 48.48 74.78
CA TYR A 467 2.83 47.14 74.85
C TYR A 467 3.04 46.55 76.25
N ASP A 468 2.09 45.73 76.69
CA ASP A 468 2.15 44.99 77.96
C ASP A 468 3.32 43.99 78.06
N SER A 469 3.88 43.59 76.91
CA SER A 469 5.00 42.65 76.82
C SER A 469 5.72 42.78 75.47
N GLU A 470 7.02 42.48 75.45
CA GLU A 470 7.88 42.61 74.26
C GLU A 470 7.76 41.45 73.26
N THR A 471 7.20 40.32 73.70
CA THR A 471 7.09 39.11 72.86
C THR A 471 6.13 39.30 71.69
N ALA A 472 6.34 38.56 70.61
CA ALA A 472 5.38 38.53 69.52
C ALA A 472 4.02 38.01 70.01
N GLY A 473 2.94 38.55 69.47
CA GLY A 473 1.59 38.16 69.82
C GLY A 473 0.54 39.15 69.37
N TYR A 474 -0.69 38.65 69.31
CA TYR A 474 -1.88 39.40 68.94
C TYR A 474 -2.59 39.93 70.18
N ASN A 475 -3.44 40.94 70.00
CA ASN A 475 -4.27 41.54 71.07
C ASN A 475 -3.46 42.04 72.28
N LYS A 476 -2.22 42.47 72.03
CA LYS A 476 -1.36 43.05 73.06
C LYS A 476 -1.96 44.37 73.52
N THR A 477 -2.01 44.59 74.83
CA THR A 477 -2.53 45.84 75.38
C THR A 477 -1.48 46.93 75.23
N ILE A 478 -1.82 48.01 74.54
CA ILE A 478 -1.01 49.23 74.48
C ILE A 478 -1.55 50.20 75.54
N LEU A 479 -0.74 50.49 76.56
CA LEU A 479 -1.07 51.49 77.58
C LEU A 479 -0.53 52.86 77.15
N VAL A 480 -1.43 53.82 76.92
CA VAL A 480 -1.07 55.21 76.64
C VAL A 480 -1.12 56.03 77.93
N THR A 481 0.03 56.58 78.31
CA THR A 481 0.17 57.43 79.49
C THR A 481 0.37 58.88 79.08
N TYR A 482 -0.57 59.73 79.50
CA TYR A 482 -0.44 61.18 79.31
C TYR A 482 0.33 61.82 80.46
N THR A 483 1.16 62.80 80.13
CA THR A 483 1.87 63.66 81.08
C THR A 483 1.57 65.12 80.75
N LEU A 484 1.14 65.89 81.73
CA LEU A 484 0.98 67.34 81.57
C LEU A 484 2.27 68.06 81.97
N ALA A 485 2.60 69.11 81.24
CA ALA A 485 3.70 70.01 81.55
C ALA A 485 3.26 71.48 81.36
N GLY A 486 4.10 72.43 81.75
CA GLY A 486 3.80 73.87 81.72
C GLY A 486 3.53 74.46 83.10
N ALA A 487 3.60 75.79 83.19
CA ALA A 487 3.59 76.53 84.46
C ALA A 487 2.31 76.31 85.28
N ASP A 488 1.18 76.10 84.59
CA ASP A 488 -0.14 76.02 85.22
C ASP A 488 -0.68 74.58 85.34
N ALA A 489 0.11 73.58 84.93
CA ALA A 489 -0.30 72.16 84.88
C ALA A 489 -0.78 71.61 86.24
N GLY A 490 -0.27 72.15 87.36
CA GLY A 490 -0.65 71.75 88.72
C GLY A 490 -2.13 71.99 89.06
N ASN A 491 -2.80 72.90 88.36
CA ASN A 491 -4.20 73.28 88.56
C ASN A 491 -5.20 72.31 87.92
N TYR A 492 -4.70 71.38 87.10
CA TYR A 492 -5.50 70.49 86.27
C TYR A 492 -5.31 69.02 86.65
N ILE A 493 -6.33 68.21 86.40
CA ILE A 493 -6.22 66.75 86.38
C ILE A 493 -5.91 66.35 84.95
N LYS A 494 -4.83 65.58 84.75
CA LYS A 494 -4.48 65.06 83.44
C LYS A 494 -5.61 64.18 82.85
N PRO A 495 -5.72 64.08 81.51
CA PRO A 495 -6.57 63.07 80.91
C PRO A 495 -6.23 61.68 81.47
N GLY A 496 -7.27 60.85 81.66
CA GLY A 496 -7.09 59.46 82.06
C GLY A 496 -6.23 58.71 81.04
N ASN A 497 -5.42 57.77 81.52
CA ASN A 497 -4.71 56.87 80.62
C ASN A 497 -5.72 56.08 79.78
N THR A 498 -5.38 55.83 78.53
CA THR A 498 -6.23 55.06 77.61
C THR A 498 -5.50 53.79 77.20
N THR A 499 -6.26 52.75 76.86
CA THR A 499 -5.71 51.53 76.29
C THR A 499 -6.13 51.39 74.84
N ALA A 500 -5.28 50.73 74.05
CA ALA A 500 -5.59 50.26 72.70
C ALA A 500 -5.11 48.82 72.56
N SER A 501 -5.62 48.10 71.56
CA SER A 501 -5.11 46.79 71.20
C SER A 501 -4.15 46.91 70.03
N GLY A 502 -3.05 46.17 70.08
CA GLY A 502 -2.07 46.10 69.00
C GLY A 502 -1.45 44.72 68.83
N ILE A 503 -0.53 44.63 67.89
CA ILE A 503 0.10 43.40 67.43
C ILE A 503 1.61 43.60 67.36
N ILE A 504 2.35 42.67 67.94
CA ILE A 504 3.78 42.49 67.65
C ILE A 504 3.88 41.24 66.76
N ALA A 505 4.09 41.44 65.46
CA ALA A 505 4.23 40.35 64.51
C ALA A 505 5.61 39.67 64.66
N PRO A 506 5.70 38.33 64.57
CA PRO A 506 6.99 37.65 64.59
C PRO A 506 7.94 38.20 63.53
N LYS A 507 9.22 38.41 63.88
CA LYS A 507 10.20 38.96 62.93
C LYS A 507 10.61 37.89 61.91
N PRO A 508 10.52 38.13 60.59
CA PRO A 508 10.98 37.18 59.59
C PRO A 508 12.50 37.02 59.65
N LEU A 509 12.96 35.76 59.71
CA LEU A 509 14.37 35.40 59.60
C LEU A 509 14.73 35.07 58.14
N SER A 510 16.02 35.06 57.85
CA SER A 510 16.59 34.69 56.54
C SER A 510 17.84 33.83 56.69
N PHE A 511 18.28 33.17 55.62
CA PHE A 511 19.56 32.46 55.56
C PHE A 511 20.14 32.53 54.14
N HIS A 512 21.41 32.17 53.98
CA HIS A 512 22.04 31.98 52.67
C HIS A 512 22.07 30.50 52.27
N ILE A 513 22.05 30.20 50.97
CA ILE A 513 22.29 28.85 50.44
C ILE A 513 23.80 28.62 50.32
N ILE A 514 24.33 27.54 50.90
CA ILE A 514 25.79 27.30 51.01
C ILE A 514 26.35 26.51 49.81
N ALA A 515 25.54 25.72 49.10
CA ALA A 515 25.95 25.07 47.85
C ALA A 515 24.73 24.65 47.02
N PRO A 516 24.54 25.15 45.79
CA PRO A 516 23.38 24.81 44.96
C PRO A 516 23.64 23.48 44.22
N ARG A 517 23.71 22.36 44.94
CA ARG A 517 23.42 21.07 44.29
C ARG A 517 21.91 20.99 44.13
N LEU A 518 21.44 21.61 43.06
CA LEU A 518 20.01 21.65 42.71
C LEU A 518 19.66 20.57 41.70
N SER A 519 20.59 19.67 41.38
CA SER A 519 20.36 18.51 40.55
C SER A 519 20.67 17.21 41.29
N LYS A 520 19.90 16.16 40.97
CA LYS A 520 20.15 14.78 41.40
C LYS A 520 19.78 13.82 40.27
N VAL A 521 20.27 12.59 40.36
CA VAL A 521 19.74 11.49 39.55
C VAL A 521 18.53 10.90 40.27
N TYR A 522 17.55 10.43 39.51
CA TYR A 522 16.34 9.80 40.02
C TYR A 522 16.68 8.63 40.97
N ASP A 523 16.12 8.68 42.18
CA ASP A 523 16.34 7.70 43.24
C ASP A 523 15.01 7.28 43.92
N GLY A 524 13.88 7.59 43.28
CA GLY A 524 12.53 7.35 43.82
C GLY A 524 12.10 8.32 44.94
N THR A 525 12.88 9.37 45.23
CA THR A 525 12.54 10.34 46.29
C THR A 525 12.54 11.79 45.79
N ASN A 526 11.63 12.60 46.33
CA ASN A 526 11.59 14.04 46.07
C ASN A 526 12.57 14.85 46.95
N LYS A 527 13.47 14.22 47.71
CA LYS A 527 14.40 14.94 48.60
C LYS A 527 15.46 15.70 47.80
N ALA A 528 15.60 17.00 48.06
CA ALA A 528 16.57 17.87 47.43
C ALA A 528 17.85 18.03 48.28
N PRO A 529 19.05 17.93 47.69
CA PRO A 529 20.32 18.03 48.43
C PRO A 529 20.74 19.49 48.67
N VAL A 530 19.87 20.26 49.34
CA VAL A 530 20.10 21.69 49.64
C VAL A 530 20.81 21.86 50.99
N GLU A 531 21.91 22.60 50.96
CA GLU A 531 22.62 23.06 52.15
C GLU A 531 22.34 24.54 52.45
N ILE A 532 22.01 24.85 53.70
CA ILE A 532 21.63 26.20 54.16
C ILE A 532 22.61 26.68 55.24
N GLY A 533 22.83 27.99 55.30
CA GLY A 533 23.68 28.65 56.28
C GLY A 533 22.96 29.04 57.57
N PRO A 534 23.67 29.74 58.48
CA PRO A 534 23.09 30.18 59.74
C PRO A 534 21.95 31.18 59.54
N LEU A 535 21.03 31.23 60.51
CA LEU A 535 19.94 32.20 60.54
C LEU A 535 20.48 33.63 60.70
N MET A 536 19.83 34.57 60.01
CA MET A 536 20.08 36.01 60.07
C MET A 536 18.80 36.74 60.46
N GLY A 537 18.95 37.86 61.18
CA GLY A 537 17.83 38.70 61.62
C GLY A 537 17.43 38.53 63.09
N ILE A 538 18.10 37.63 63.82
CA ILE A 538 17.94 37.45 65.27
C ILE A 538 18.29 38.76 65.99
N VAL A 539 17.43 39.18 66.92
CA VAL A 539 17.54 40.40 67.70
C VAL A 539 18.41 40.14 68.94
N GLY A 540 19.39 41.00 69.18
CA GLY A 540 20.17 41.01 70.42
C GLY A 540 20.82 39.66 70.73
N THR A 541 20.49 39.11 71.89
CA THR A 541 21.00 37.83 72.42
C THR A 541 19.94 36.72 72.43
N ASP A 542 18.86 36.87 71.66
CA ASP A 542 17.77 35.89 71.60
C ASP A 542 18.28 34.52 71.17
N GLU A 543 17.76 33.47 71.81
CA GLU A 543 18.16 32.09 71.56
C GLU A 543 17.22 31.43 70.55
N VAL A 544 17.65 31.43 69.28
CA VAL A 544 16.92 30.84 68.15
C VAL A 544 17.87 30.04 67.25
N SER A 545 17.50 28.81 66.93
CA SER A 545 18.27 27.89 66.08
C SER A 545 17.34 27.10 65.16
N ILE A 546 17.90 26.39 64.18
CA ILE A 546 17.14 25.48 63.32
C ILE A 546 17.11 24.10 63.98
N LEU A 547 15.92 23.61 64.32
CA LEU A 547 15.68 22.26 64.84
C LEU A 547 15.81 21.22 63.74
N SER A 548 15.15 21.47 62.62
CA SER A 548 15.18 20.61 61.44
C SER A 548 14.97 21.43 60.17
N LYS A 549 15.51 20.91 59.07
CA LYS A 549 15.37 21.46 57.73
C LYS A 549 14.77 20.41 56.81
N ALA A 550 13.92 20.83 55.88
CA ALA A 550 13.42 19.99 54.81
C ALA A 550 13.56 20.75 53.48
N ALA A 551 14.11 20.07 52.48
CA ALA A 551 14.18 20.56 51.11
C ALA A 551 13.69 19.44 50.20
N SER A 552 12.67 19.73 49.39
CA SER A 552 12.09 18.76 48.47
C SER A 552 11.74 19.41 47.13
N TYR A 553 11.94 18.65 46.06
CA TYR A 553 11.32 18.90 44.76
C TYR A 553 9.79 18.79 44.90
N TYR A 554 9.07 19.42 43.97
CA TYR A 554 7.61 19.36 43.92
C TYR A 554 7.08 17.92 43.86
N ASP A 555 7.73 17.07 43.07
CA ASP A 555 7.48 15.64 42.96
C ASP A 555 8.80 14.88 42.71
N GLU A 556 8.77 13.56 42.79
CA GLU A 556 9.92 12.66 42.65
C GLU A 556 10.33 12.34 41.20
N LYS A 557 9.54 12.73 40.21
CA LYS A 557 9.74 12.35 38.79
C LYS A 557 10.90 13.10 38.17
N ALA A 558 11.58 12.47 37.21
CA ALA A 558 12.59 13.13 36.40
C ALA A 558 12.02 14.35 35.67
N GLY A 559 12.82 15.40 35.50
CA GLY A 559 12.41 16.62 34.84
C GLY A 559 13.31 17.80 35.14
N THR A 560 13.27 18.78 34.24
CA THR A 560 14.01 20.04 34.34
C THR A 560 13.17 21.11 35.03
N ILE A 561 13.83 22.12 35.62
CA ILE A 561 13.18 23.30 36.23
C ILE A 561 12.12 22.92 37.30
N LYS A 562 12.41 21.87 38.08
CA LYS A 562 11.55 21.45 39.19
C LYS A 562 11.65 22.45 40.34
N THR A 563 10.51 22.87 40.86
CA THR A 563 10.43 23.75 42.02
C THR A 563 10.92 23.00 43.27
N ILE A 564 11.83 23.60 44.02
CA ILE A 564 12.32 23.10 45.31
C ILE A 564 11.79 24.02 46.41
N THR A 565 11.13 23.47 47.41
CA THR A 565 10.70 24.20 48.60
C THR A 565 11.63 23.88 49.77
N VAL A 566 12.22 24.92 50.36
CA VAL A 566 13.06 24.80 51.55
C VAL A 566 12.31 25.37 52.74
N SER A 567 12.10 24.54 53.76
CA SER A 567 11.42 24.90 55.01
C SER A 567 12.27 24.51 56.21
N CYS A 568 12.09 25.23 57.32
CA CYS A 568 12.81 25.03 58.56
C CYS A 568 11.84 25.04 59.74
N ILE A 569 12.11 24.19 60.73
CA ILE A 569 11.49 24.27 62.04
C ILE A 569 12.47 24.94 62.98
N LEU A 570 12.03 25.99 63.68
CA LEU A 570 12.86 26.72 64.64
C LEU A 570 12.83 26.04 66.02
N SER A 571 13.94 26.14 66.75
CA SER A 571 14.11 25.79 68.17
C SER A 571 14.71 26.94 68.95
N GLY A 572 14.77 26.78 70.27
CA GLY A 572 15.28 27.79 71.20
C GLY A 572 14.14 28.45 71.98
N ARG A 573 14.50 29.11 73.08
CA ARG A 573 13.54 29.72 74.02
C ARG A 573 12.73 30.83 73.36
N ASP A 574 13.35 31.59 72.47
CA ASP A 574 12.78 32.83 71.94
C ASP A 574 12.16 32.63 70.53
N LYS A 575 12.06 31.37 70.07
CA LYS A 575 11.65 31.00 68.69
C LYS A 575 10.28 31.56 68.28
N ASP A 576 9.35 31.71 69.22
CA ASP A 576 7.98 32.13 68.94
C ASP A 576 7.87 33.63 68.60
N ASN A 577 8.94 34.39 68.84
CA ASN A 577 9.07 35.78 68.41
C ASN A 577 9.49 35.94 66.93
N TYR A 578 9.76 34.83 66.25
CA TYR A 578 10.32 34.83 64.90
C TYR A 578 9.50 33.99 63.93
N GLN A 579 9.52 34.39 62.66
CA GLN A 579 8.95 33.61 61.57
C GLN A 579 10.07 32.86 60.85
N ALA A 580 9.91 31.54 60.71
CA ALA A 580 10.86 30.69 60.00
C ALA A 580 10.95 31.09 58.51
N PRO A 581 12.16 31.14 57.94
CA PRO A 581 12.35 31.42 56.51
C PRO A 581 11.79 30.28 55.65
N VAL A 582 11.19 30.66 54.52
CA VAL A 582 10.79 29.73 53.45
C VAL A 582 11.39 30.24 52.15
N TYR A 583 12.06 29.35 51.41
CA TYR A 583 12.67 29.68 50.12
C TYR A 583 12.16 28.75 49.02
N THR A 584 12.03 29.31 47.82
CA THR A 584 11.73 28.57 46.61
C THR A 584 12.91 28.66 45.66
N LEU A 585 13.39 27.52 45.19
CA LEU A 585 14.50 27.38 44.23
C LEU A 585 14.03 26.56 43.01
N PHE A 586 14.85 26.48 41.97
CA PHE A 586 14.61 25.61 40.82
C PHE A 586 15.79 24.66 40.62
N GLY A 587 15.48 23.40 40.29
CA GLY A 587 16.45 22.32 40.13
C GLY A 587 16.06 21.29 39.08
N GLU A 588 16.73 20.16 39.06
CA GLU A 588 16.55 19.09 38.07
C GLU A 588 16.64 17.71 38.71
N ILE A 589 15.78 16.78 38.29
CA ILE A 589 15.96 15.35 38.53
C ILE A 589 16.29 14.71 37.18
N MET A 590 17.52 14.25 37.02
CA MET A 590 17.97 13.55 35.82
C MET A 590 17.43 12.11 35.84
N PRO A 591 16.98 11.57 34.70
CA PRO A 591 16.63 10.16 34.60
C PRO A 591 17.78 9.24 35.02
N GLN A 592 17.46 8.13 35.68
CA GLN A 592 18.43 7.13 36.13
C GLN A 592 18.92 6.30 34.95
N PRO A 593 20.23 6.35 34.61
CA PRO A 593 20.77 5.54 33.52
C PRO A 593 20.85 4.08 33.95
N LEU A 594 20.26 3.20 33.15
CA LEU A 594 20.36 1.76 33.33
C LEU A 594 21.61 1.20 32.65
N THR A 595 22.15 0.13 33.20
CA THR A 595 23.30 -0.58 32.62
C THR A 595 22.94 -2.01 32.28
N ALA A 596 23.56 -2.54 31.23
CA ALA A 596 23.39 -3.91 30.77
C ALA A 596 24.76 -4.60 30.72
N THR A 597 24.83 -5.87 31.15
CA THR A 597 26.04 -6.69 30.99
C THR A 597 25.67 -8.13 30.63
N GLY A 598 26.51 -8.81 29.84
CA GLY A 598 26.36 -10.25 29.59
C GLY A 598 25.23 -10.64 28.62
N VAL A 599 24.78 -9.72 27.76
CA VAL A 599 23.90 -10.06 26.63
C VAL A 599 24.66 -10.98 25.67
N VAL A 600 24.03 -12.07 25.24
CA VAL A 600 24.60 -13.00 24.25
C VAL A 600 23.63 -13.14 23.09
N VAL A 601 24.16 -13.06 21.87
CA VAL A 601 23.39 -13.17 20.62
C VAL A 601 23.88 -14.36 19.80
N SER A 602 22.97 -14.99 19.08
CA SER A 602 23.32 -15.94 18.01
C SER A 602 23.89 -15.16 16.83
N THR A 603 25.14 -15.43 16.49
CA THR A 603 25.87 -14.74 15.42
C THR A 603 25.61 -15.32 14.04
N ASP A 604 25.04 -16.53 13.94
CA ASP A 604 24.76 -17.16 12.65
C ASP A 604 23.26 -17.45 12.51
N LYS A 605 22.74 -17.20 11.31
CA LYS A 605 21.39 -17.60 10.89
C LYS A 605 21.32 -17.89 9.40
N SER A 606 20.29 -18.61 8.99
CA SER A 606 19.88 -18.67 7.58
C SER A 606 19.06 -17.43 7.23
N TYR A 607 19.10 -17.04 5.96
CA TYR A 607 18.31 -15.93 5.46
C TYR A 607 16.81 -16.19 5.65
N ASP A 608 16.14 -15.26 6.34
CA ASP A 608 14.71 -15.31 6.68
C ASP A 608 14.00 -13.99 6.36
N GLY A 609 14.66 -13.10 5.61
CA GLY A 609 14.15 -11.77 5.29
C GLY A 609 14.26 -10.73 6.42
N SER A 610 14.77 -11.07 7.60
CA SER A 610 14.84 -10.18 8.77
C SER A 610 16.26 -9.84 9.20
N THR A 611 16.45 -8.58 9.64
CA THR A 611 17.68 -8.13 10.31
C THR A 611 17.82 -8.67 11.72
N GLN A 612 16.80 -9.29 12.31
CA GLN A 612 16.82 -9.67 13.72
C GLN A 612 17.78 -10.85 13.98
N ALA A 613 18.67 -10.67 14.94
CA ALA A 613 19.50 -11.73 15.51
C ALA A 613 18.82 -12.27 16.79
N ALA A 614 18.91 -13.58 17.03
CA ALA A 614 18.33 -14.17 18.22
C ALA A 614 19.18 -13.81 19.45
N VAL A 615 18.56 -13.22 20.48
CA VAL A 615 19.19 -13.06 21.79
C VAL A 615 19.06 -14.37 22.56
N THR A 616 20.17 -15.04 22.83
CA THR A 616 20.21 -16.33 23.52
C THR A 616 20.41 -16.19 25.03
N ASN A 617 20.95 -15.05 25.47
CA ASN A 617 20.94 -14.63 26.87
C ASN A 617 20.64 -13.13 26.93
N SER A 618 19.60 -12.75 27.68
CA SER A 618 19.23 -11.34 27.84
C SER A 618 20.20 -10.55 28.73
N GLY A 619 21.14 -11.21 29.40
CA GLY A 619 22.11 -10.56 30.29
C GLY A 619 21.52 -10.17 31.64
N THR A 620 22.25 -9.31 32.35
CA THR A 620 21.84 -8.71 33.63
C THR A 620 21.71 -7.20 33.48
N PHE A 621 20.68 -6.64 34.11
CA PHE A 621 20.38 -5.22 34.09
C PHE A 621 20.45 -4.65 35.50
N ALA A 622 21.02 -3.45 35.63
CA ALA A 622 21.15 -2.78 36.92
C ALA A 622 20.73 -1.31 36.82
N GLY A 623 20.36 -0.73 37.96
CA GLY A 623 20.00 0.68 38.09
C GLY A 623 18.51 0.97 38.31
N VAL A 624 17.63 -0.03 38.24
CA VAL A 624 16.20 0.14 38.55
C VAL A 624 16.04 0.41 40.06
N VAL A 625 15.29 1.47 40.40
CA VAL A 625 14.97 1.82 41.79
C VAL A 625 13.99 0.79 42.36
N TRP A 626 14.21 0.39 43.61
CA TRP A 626 13.39 -0.65 44.25
C TRP A 626 11.91 -0.24 44.32
N GLY A 627 11.03 -1.09 43.78
CA GLY A 627 9.58 -0.86 43.73
C GLY A 627 9.06 -0.38 42.37
N ASP A 628 9.94 0.10 41.49
CA ASP A 628 9.56 0.55 40.16
C ASP A 628 9.38 -0.62 39.18
N ASP A 629 8.29 -0.60 38.41
CA ASP A 629 8.03 -1.58 37.34
C ASP A 629 8.73 -1.15 36.05
N VAL A 630 9.98 -1.57 35.91
CA VAL A 630 10.80 -1.35 34.71
C VAL A 630 11.48 -2.65 34.29
N THR A 631 11.17 -3.09 33.08
CA THR A 631 11.79 -4.23 32.41
C THR A 631 12.64 -3.74 31.24
N VAL A 632 13.87 -4.24 31.14
CA VAL A 632 14.78 -3.97 30.01
C VAL A 632 14.84 -5.20 29.12
N THR A 633 14.52 -5.03 27.84
CA THR A 633 14.59 -6.11 26.84
C THR A 633 15.63 -5.76 25.78
N PRO A 634 16.71 -6.56 25.62
CA PRO A 634 17.67 -6.36 24.55
C PRO A 634 17.10 -6.86 23.20
N ILE A 635 17.37 -6.12 22.14
CA ILE A 635 17.00 -6.45 20.76
C ILE A 635 18.26 -6.36 19.92
N ALA A 636 18.67 -7.47 19.33
CA ALA A 636 19.85 -7.56 18.49
C ALA A 636 19.48 -7.58 17.02
N ASN A 637 20.15 -6.75 16.21
CA ASN A 637 19.93 -6.68 14.76
C ASN A 637 21.24 -6.64 13.99
N TYR A 638 21.32 -7.40 12.90
CA TYR A 638 22.30 -7.21 11.85
C TYR A 638 22.09 -5.85 11.17
N ALA A 639 23.16 -5.22 10.70
CA ALA A 639 23.06 -3.93 10.00
C ALA A 639 22.23 -3.99 8.69
N THR A 640 22.13 -5.15 8.05
CA THR A 640 21.33 -5.36 6.83
C THR A 640 20.65 -6.73 6.89
N LYS A 641 19.67 -7.03 6.01
CA LYS A 641 19.10 -8.39 5.89
C LYS A 641 19.90 -9.32 4.97
N LYS A 642 20.82 -8.79 4.15
CA LYS A 642 21.53 -9.54 3.09
C LYS A 642 22.31 -10.75 3.60
N ALA A 643 22.31 -11.83 2.82
CA ALA A 643 23.04 -13.06 3.13
C ALA A 643 24.55 -12.92 2.88
N GLU A 644 25.29 -12.52 3.91
CA GLU A 644 26.72 -12.24 3.84
C GLU A 644 27.41 -12.60 5.18
N ALA A 645 28.73 -12.82 5.14
CA ALA A 645 29.55 -13.03 6.33
C ALA A 645 30.05 -11.70 6.93
N ASN A 646 30.57 -11.76 8.16
CA ASN A 646 31.20 -10.63 8.87
C ASN A 646 30.30 -9.40 9.09
N LYS A 647 29.01 -9.63 9.32
CA LYS A 647 28.03 -8.57 9.51
C LYS A 647 28.04 -8.04 10.95
N PRO A 648 28.11 -6.72 11.17
CA PRO A 648 28.00 -6.17 12.51
C PRO A 648 26.58 -6.36 13.05
N ILE A 649 26.50 -6.65 14.35
CA ILE A 649 25.25 -6.78 15.10
C ILE A 649 25.21 -5.64 16.12
N THR A 650 24.12 -4.87 16.13
CA THR A 650 23.85 -3.84 17.14
C THR A 650 22.82 -4.36 18.11
N VAL A 651 23.12 -4.26 19.41
CA VAL A 651 22.19 -4.53 20.50
C VAL A 651 21.62 -3.20 20.96
N THR A 652 20.30 -3.09 20.87
CA THR A 652 19.51 -1.96 21.36
C THR A 652 18.67 -2.41 22.55
N TYR A 653 18.26 -1.48 23.40
CA TYR A 653 17.53 -1.81 24.63
C TYR A 653 16.19 -1.12 24.67
N ARG A 654 15.12 -1.91 24.84
CA ARG A 654 13.76 -1.40 24.99
C ARG A 654 13.34 -1.46 26.45
N LEU A 655 12.82 -0.35 26.96
CA LEU A 655 12.19 -0.28 28.27
C LEU A 655 10.68 -0.54 28.15
N THR A 656 10.15 -1.37 29.05
CA THR A 656 8.71 -1.64 29.19
C THR A 656 8.34 -1.69 30.66
N GLY A 657 7.06 -1.48 31.00
CA GLY A 657 6.59 -1.43 32.39
C GLY A 657 5.52 -0.36 32.55
N ASP A 658 5.39 0.21 33.75
CA ASP A 658 4.46 1.31 34.02
C ASP A 658 4.88 2.59 33.26
N ALA A 659 4.00 3.04 32.36
CA ALA A 659 4.21 4.25 31.56
C ALA A 659 4.48 5.51 32.41
N ALA A 660 3.93 5.60 33.63
CA ALA A 660 4.14 6.73 34.52
C ALA A 660 5.57 6.77 35.12
N VAL A 661 6.28 5.64 35.09
CA VAL A 661 7.60 5.44 35.70
C VAL A 661 8.72 5.46 34.64
N LEU A 662 8.44 4.99 33.41
CA LEU A 662 9.44 4.88 32.35
C LEU A 662 10.19 6.18 32.03
N GLY A 663 9.53 7.34 32.14
CA GLY A 663 10.17 8.65 31.95
C GLY A 663 11.27 9.01 32.96
N ASN A 664 11.38 8.24 34.05
CA ASN A 664 12.40 8.43 35.08
C ASN A 664 13.72 7.69 34.79
N TYR A 665 13.80 6.94 33.68
CA TYR A 665 14.94 6.11 33.34
C TYR A 665 15.47 6.38 31.93
N THR A 666 16.77 6.17 31.75
CA THR A 666 17.39 6.12 30.42
C THR A 666 17.81 4.68 30.15
N ALA A 667 17.46 4.17 28.96
CA ALA A 667 17.85 2.83 28.54
C ALA A 667 19.39 2.69 28.52
N PRO A 668 19.94 1.47 28.69
CA PRO A 668 21.35 1.23 28.45
C PRO A 668 21.74 1.71 27.04
N ALA A 669 22.97 2.19 26.90
CA ALA A 669 23.48 2.64 25.61
C ALA A 669 23.53 1.47 24.62
N ASP A 670 23.23 1.75 23.35
CA ASP A 670 23.35 0.76 22.29
C ASP A 670 24.81 0.29 22.15
N GLU A 671 25.00 -1.00 21.94
CA GLU A 671 26.32 -1.62 21.85
C GLU A 671 26.49 -2.36 20.52
N ILE A 672 27.66 -2.21 19.91
CA ILE A 672 28.08 -3.08 18.80
C ILE A 672 28.58 -4.38 19.43
N TYR A 673 27.95 -5.50 19.07
CA TYR A 673 28.33 -6.81 19.56
C TYR A 673 29.77 -7.12 19.13
N PRO A 674 30.63 -7.66 20.01
CA PRO A 674 32.08 -7.73 19.79
C PRO A 674 32.48 -8.64 18.62
N THR A 675 31.61 -9.58 18.25
CA THR A 675 31.82 -10.49 17.12
C THR A 675 30.83 -10.17 16.01
N THR A 676 31.30 -10.24 14.78
CA THR A 676 30.43 -10.19 13.61
C THR A 676 29.70 -11.52 13.42
N GLY A 677 28.58 -11.48 12.70
CA GLY A 677 27.77 -12.65 12.39
C GLY A 677 27.67 -12.97 10.90
N THR A 678 27.10 -14.12 10.57
CA THR A 678 26.89 -14.60 9.20
C THR A 678 25.42 -14.87 8.93
N ILE A 679 24.88 -14.29 7.86
CA ILE A 679 23.59 -14.70 7.30
C ILE A 679 23.87 -15.59 6.08
N THR A 680 23.47 -16.85 6.14
CA THR A 680 23.71 -17.81 5.06
C THR A 680 22.56 -17.80 4.05
N PRO A 681 22.85 -17.80 2.72
CA PRO A 681 21.82 -17.91 1.70
C PRO A 681 21.01 -19.20 1.87
N ILE A 682 19.69 -19.12 1.69
CA ILE A 682 18.79 -20.28 1.77
C ILE A 682 18.65 -20.97 0.39
N ASP A 683 18.53 -22.29 0.38
CA ASP A 683 18.24 -23.04 -0.83
C ASP A 683 16.83 -22.73 -1.33
N LEU A 684 16.66 -22.59 -2.64
CA LEU A 684 15.35 -22.39 -3.23
C LEU A 684 14.61 -23.70 -3.41
N ASP A 685 13.32 -23.66 -3.09
CA ASP A 685 12.36 -24.68 -3.50
C ASP A 685 11.57 -24.16 -4.71
N MET A 686 11.47 -24.98 -5.75
CA MET A 686 10.83 -24.64 -7.02
C MET A 686 9.67 -25.57 -7.32
N SER A 687 8.54 -25.01 -7.76
CA SER A 687 7.37 -25.75 -8.25
C SER A 687 6.92 -25.25 -9.63
N GLU A 688 5.99 -25.98 -10.25
CA GLU A 688 5.26 -25.58 -11.46
C GLU A 688 6.10 -25.28 -12.73
N ILE A 689 7.38 -25.67 -12.76
CA ILE A 689 8.17 -25.57 -13.98
C ILE A 689 7.50 -26.42 -15.07
N ALA A 690 7.15 -25.80 -16.20
CA ALA A 690 6.53 -26.48 -17.32
C ALA A 690 7.31 -26.22 -18.61
N VAL A 691 7.66 -27.31 -19.29
CA VAL A 691 8.38 -27.31 -20.55
C VAL A 691 7.59 -28.09 -21.59
N ILE A 692 7.65 -27.65 -22.84
CA ILE A 692 7.12 -28.41 -23.97
C ILE A 692 8.14 -29.51 -24.27
N THR A 693 7.75 -30.76 -24.02
CA THR A 693 8.61 -31.93 -24.16
C THR A 693 8.57 -32.54 -25.56
N ALA A 694 7.61 -32.14 -26.38
CA ALA A 694 7.46 -32.60 -27.76
C ALA A 694 7.66 -31.46 -28.77
N LYS A 695 8.57 -31.64 -29.72
CA LYS A 695 8.72 -30.70 -30.85
C LYS A 695 9.02 -31.42 -32.16
N ALA A 696 8.69 -30.78 -33.28
CA ALA A 696 9.24 -31.20 -34.56
C ALA A 696 10.70 -30.75 -34.65
N TYR A 697 11.51 -31.52 -35.39
CA TYR A 697 12.91 -31.21 -35.60
C TYR A 697 13.10 -29.80 -36.18
N ASP A 698 13.89 -28.97 -35.49
CA ASP A 698 14.16 -27.58 -35.86
C ASP A 698 15.67 -27.26 -35.94
N GLY A 699 16.54 -28.27 -35.78
CA GLY A 699 17.99 -28.13 -35.77
C GLY A 699 18.60 -27.64 -34.45
N THR A 700 17.80 -27.39 -33.41
CA THR A 700 18.28 -26.85 -32.12
C THR A 700 18.09 -27.82 -30.96
N THR A 701 18.90 -27.67 -29.91
CA THR A 701 18.71 -28.37 -28.64
C THR A 701 17.72 -27.67 -27.70
N ALA A 702 17.18 -26.50 -28.06
CA ALA A 702 16.28 -25.77 -27.18
C ALA A 702 14.93 -26.48 -27.04
N ALA A 703 14.45 -26.61 -25.80
CA ALA A 703 13.06 -26.94 -25.49
C ALA A 703 12.35 -25.66 -25.04
N ALA A 704 11.08 -25.49 -25.43
CA ALA A 704 10.34 -24.31 -25.06
C ALA A 704 9.89 -24.39 -23.60
N VAL A 705 10.18 -23.37 -22.82
CA VAL A 705 9.65 -23.20 -21.46
C VAL A 705 8.31 -22.48 -21.56
N THR A 706 7.24 -23.08 -21.04
CA THR A 706 5.90 -22.46 -20.98
C THR A 706 5.60 -21.87 -19.62
N ASN A 707 6.23 -22.37 -18.56
CA ASN A 707 6.19 -21.77 -17.23
C ASN A 707 7.59 -21.84 -16.61
N PRO A 708 8.22 -20.70 -16.26
CA PRO A 708 9.51 -20.70 -15.58
C PRO A 708 9.45 -21.23 -14.13
N GLY A 709 8.27 -21.55 -13.63
CA GLY A 709 8.06 -22.07 -12.29
C GLY A 709 7.95 -20.98 -11.23
N ILE A 710 7.57 -21.41 -10.03
CA ILE A 710 7.34 -20.56 -8.87
C ILE A 710 8.38 -20.90 -7.80
N ILE A 711 8.87 -19.87 -7.12
CA ILE A 711 9.72 -20.03 -5.93
C ILE A 711 8.80 -20.18 -4.71
N ASP A 712 8.81 -21.35 -4.08
CA ASP A 712 7.87 -21.69 -3.01
C ASP A 712 8.25 -21.12 -1.64
N ASN A 713 9.55 -21.01 -1.37
CA ASN A 713 10.09 -20.61 -0.07
C ASN A 713 10.67 -19.19 -0.06
N LYS A 714 10.18 -18.35 -0.99
CA LYS A 714 10.55 -16.94 -1.10
C LYS A 714 10.10 -16.17 0.14
N CYS A 715 10.99 -15.37 0.73
CA CYS A 715 10.64 -14.44 1.79
C CYS A 715 9.76 -13.34 1.17
N HIS A 716 8.59 -13.07 1.77
CA HIS A 716 7.64 -12.11 1.22
C HIS A 716 8.31 -10.74 0.97
N GLN A 717 8.08 -10.19 -0.23
CA GLN A 717 8.61 -8.92 -0.78
C GLN A 717 10.01 -8.93 -1.41
N ASP A 718 10.77 -10.02 -1.32
CA ASP A 718 12.10 -10.02 -1.97
C ASP A 718 12.00 -9.94 -3.50
N ASP A 719 12.89 -9.17 -4.12
CA ASP A 719 13.01 -9.10 -5.57
C ASP A 719 13.91 -10.23 -6.07
N VAL A 720 13.30 -11.41 -6.23
CA VAL A 720 13.91 -12.59 -6.84
C VAL A 720 12.92 -13.27 -7.77
N GLU A 721 13.33 -13.51 -9.01
CA GLU A 721 12.55 -14.21 -10.03
C GLU A 721 13.39 -15.35 -10.63
N PRO A 722 12.77 -16.52 -10.91
CA PRO A 722 13.44 -17.61 -11.59
C PRO A 722 13.51 -17.34 -13.10
N VAL A 723 14.68 -17.56 -13.67
CA VAL A 723 14.90 -17.63 -15.11
C VAL A 723 15.32 -19.04 -15.46
N THR A 724 14.45 -19.73 -16.20
CA THR A 724 14.64 -21.13 -16.57
C THR A 724 14.97 -21.28 -18.03
N THR A 725 15.90 -22.18 -18.32
CA THR A 725 16.18 -22.65 -19.67
C THR A 725 16.01 -24.16 -19.70
N ALA A 726 15.51 -24.68 -20.82
CA ALA A 726 15.31 -26.11 -21.03
C ALA A 726 16.00 -26.55 -22.33
N THR A 727 16.75 -27.63 -22.28
CA THR A 727 17.49 -28.14 -23.43
C THR A 727 17.47 -29.66 -23.51
N TYR A 728 17.49 -30.18 -24.73
CA TYR A 728 17.82 -31.56 -25.03
C TYR A 728 19.35 -31.72 -25.09
N PRO A 729 19.90 -32.88 -24.69
CA PRO A 729 21.31 -33.21 -24.89
C PRO A 729 21.75 -33.22 -26.36
N SER A 730 20.81 -33.40 -27.29
CA SER A 730 21.03 -33.47 -28.74
C SER A 730 19.81 -32.92 -29.49
N ALA A 731 20.03 -32.37 -30.69
CA ALA A 731 18.95 -31.89 -31.57
C ALA A 731 18.33 -33.01 -32.43
N ALA A 732 18.91 -34.20 -32.45
CA ALA A 732 18.48 -35.31 -33.32
C ALA A 732 17.07 -35.83 -32.98
N VAL A 733 16.36 -36.31 -33.99
CA VAL A 733 15.06 -36.99 -33.83
C VAL A 733 15.21 -38.22 -32.93
N GLY A 734 14.26 -38.40 -32.01
CA GLY A 734 14.27 -39.50 -31.07
C GLY A 734 13.14 -39.44 -30.04
N ASP A 735 12.81 -40.60 -29.49
CA ASP A 735 11.85 -40.76 -28.41
C ASP A 735 12.59 -40.88 -27.06
N ASN A 736 11.90 -40.52 -25.96
CA ASN A 736 12.41 -40.69 -24.60
C ASN A 736 13.78 -40.00 -24.36
N LEU A 737 13.88 -38.76 -24.87
CA LEU A 737 15.04 -37.89 -24.67
C LEU A 737 14.92 -37.16 -23.35
N GLU A 738 15.99 -37.12 -22.54
CA GLU A 738 16.00 -36.32 -21.32
C GLU A 738 15.93 -34.82 -21.67
N VAL A 739 15.06 -34.08 -20.99
CA VAL A 739 15.07 -32.61 -21.03
C VAL A 739 15.75 -32.09 -19.76
N TRP A 740 16.82 -31.31 -19.93
CA TRP A 740 17.56 -30.70 -18.83
C TRP A 740 17.02 -29.30 -18.57
N VAL A 741 16.61 -29.04 -17.33
CA VAL A 741 16.19 -27.70 -16.89
C VAL A 741 17.27 -27.08 -16.01
N THR A 742 17.67 -25.86 -16.34
CA THR A 742 18.57 -25.02 -15.53
C THR A 742 17.83 -23.80 -15.05
N VAL A 743 17.85 -23.57 -13.73
CA VAL A 743 17.27 -22.39 -13.08
C VAL A 743 18.39 -21.42 -12.69
N SER A 744 18.26 -20.19 -13.11
CA SER A 744 19.05 -19.05 -12.66
C SER A 744 18.13 -18.02 -11.99
N LEU A 745 18.69 -17.04 -11.29
CA LEU A 745 17.91 -16.05 -10.56
C LEU A 745 18.22 -14.64 -11.03
N THR A 746 17.18 -13.83 -11.16
CA THR A 746 17.24 -12.38 -11.40
C THR A 746 16.66 -11.63 -10.22
N GLY A 747 16.75 -10.30 -10.25
CA GLY A 747 16.29 -9.43 -9.17
C GLY A 747 17.40 -8.98 -8.21
N ALA A 748 17.09 -7.96 -7.42
CA ALA A 748 18.01 -7.32 -6.48
C ALA A 748 18.40 -8.22 -5.30
N ASP A 749 17.50 -9.12 -4.87
CA ASP A 749 17.67 -9.97 -3.69
C ASP A 749 18.17 -11.38 -4.02
N ARG A 750 18.46 -11.69 -5.29
CA ARG A 750 18.93 -13.02 -5.74
C ARG A 750 20.13 -13.57 -4.96
N GLY A 751 21.00 -12.70 -4.44
CA GLY A 751 22.19 -13.08 -3.66
C GLY A 751 21.87 -13.70 -2.30
N ASN A 752 20.63 -13.56 -1.83
CA ASN A 752 20.15 -14.14 -0.58
C ASN A 752 19.73 -15.61 -0.72
N TYR A 753 19.77 -16.13 -1.94
CA TYR A 753 19.25 -17.44 -2.32
C TYR A 753 20.29 -18.26 -3.09
N ARG A 754 20.23 -19.59 -2.96
CA ARG A 754 21.04 -20.52 -3.74
C ARG A 754 20.21 -21.08 -4.90
N PRO A 755 20.62 -20.88 -6.17
CA PRO A 755 19.90 -21.42 -7.32
C PRO A 755 20.02 -22.95 -7.38
N LEU A 756 18.91 -23.61 -7.72
CA LEU A 756 18.87 -25.02 -8.09
C LEU A 756 19.55 -25.21 -9.45
N THR A 757 20.70 -25.89 -9.48
CA THR A 757 21.53 -25.96 -10.69
C THR A 757 21.06 -27.00 -11.71
N ARG A 758 20.25 -28.01 -11.34
CA ARG A 758 19.80 -29.04 -12.28
C ARG A 758 18.58 -29.80 -11.79
N LEU A 759 17.52 -29.79 -12.59
CA LEU A 759 16.34 -30.66 -12.43
C LEU A 759 16.11 -31.45 -13.73
N VAL A 760 15.88 -32.76 -13.63
CA VAL A 760 15.55 -33.65 -14.76
C VAL A 760 14.08 -34.00 -14.60
N THR A 761 13.20 -33.44 -15.43
CA THR A 761 11.76 -33.57 -15.17
C THR A 761 11.00 -34.46 -16.14
N ASP A 762 11.35 -34.56 -17.42
CA ASP A 762 10.45 -35.25 -18.36
C ASP A 762 11.17 -35.93 -19.53
N GLN A 763 10.53 -36.98 -20.04
CA GLN A 763 10.91 -37.70 -21.25
C GLN A 763 10.28 -36.98 -22.46
N GLY A 764 11.12 -36.32 -23.26
CA GLY A 764 10.71 -35.61 -24.46
C GLY A 764 10.83 -36.42 -25.74
N VAL A 765 10.22 -35.89 -26.80
CA VAL A 765 10.20 -36.47 -28.13
C VAL A 765 10.53 -35.37 -29.14
N ILE A 766 11.52 -35.61 -30.01
CA ILE A 766 11.76 -34.79 -31.20
C ILE A 766 11.29 -35.62 -32.39
N THR A 767 10.19 -35.21 -33.03
CA THR A 767 9.65 -35.88 -34.22
C THR A 767 10.28 -35.35 -35.50
N THR A 768 10.23 -36.15 -36.56
CA THR A 768 10.68 -35.74 -37.89
C THR A 768 9.88 -34.53 -38.40
N LYS A 769 10.54 -33.62 -39.13
CA LYS A 769 9.90 -32.46 -39.76
C LYS A 769 9.44 -32.78 -41.18
N GLN A 770 8.18 -32.50 -41.48
CA GLN A 770 7.64 -32.62 -42.84
C GLN A 770 8.24 -31.53 -43.74
N LEU A 771 8.90 -31.95 -44.83
CA LEU A 771 9.38 -31.03 -45.86
C LEU A 771 8.30 -30.76 -46.91
N THR A 772 8.39 -29.62 -47.59
CA THR A 772 7.50 -29.24 -48.69
C THR A 772 8.30 -28.80 -49.91
N ILE A 773 7.65 -28.71 -51.07
CA ILE A 773 8.26 -28.18 -52.29
C ILE A 773 7.96 -26.69 -52.40
N ALA A 774 9.00 -25.84 -52.37
CA ALA A 774 8.86 -24.40 -52.61
C ALA A 774 8.57 -24.10 -54.08
N SER A 775 9.25 -24.80 -54.99
CA SER A 775 9.09 -24.64 -56.43
C SER A 775 9.53 -25.89 -57.18
N GLN A 776 8.96 -26.10 -58.36
CA GLN A 776 9.37 -27.12 -59.32
C GLN A 776 8.96 -26.72 -60.74
N ASN A 777 9.68 -27.20 -61.74
CA ASN A 777 9.33 -27.05 -63.16
C ASN A 777 8.92 -28.41 -63.74
N LEU A 778 7.62 -28.64 -63.88
CA LEU A 778 7.07 -29.86 -64.49
C LEU A 778 6.71 -29.61 -65.96
N THR A 779 7.29 -30.41 -66.86
CA THR A 779 6.93 -30.37 -68.29
C THR A 779 5.75 -31.30 -68.54
N THR A 780 4.59 -30.73 -68.83
CA THR A 780 3.34 -31.48 -69.02
C THR A 780 3.09 -31.95 -70.45
N THR A 781 3.95 -31.59 -71.41
CA THR A 781 3.77 -31.97 -72.81
C THR A 781 5.02 -32.64 -73.39
N LYS A 782 4.84 -33.73 -74.15
CA LYS A 782 5.93 -34.36 -74.89
C LYS A 782 5.49 -34.97 -76.22
N VAL A 783 6.48 -35.29 -77.05
CA VAL A 783 6.30 -36.04 -78.30
C VAL A 783 6.43 -37.55 -77.99
N TYR A 784 5.64 -38.38 -78.66
CA TYR A 784 5.56 -39.82 -78.44
C TYR A 784 6.90 -40.50 -78.74
N ASP A 785 7.50 -41.06 -77.70
CA ASP A 785 8.81 -41.71 -77.68
C ASP A 785 8.71 -43.17 -77.17
N GLY A 786 7.49 -43.66 -76.91
CA GLY A 786 7.24 -44.98 -76.34
C GLY A 786 7.48 -45.10 -74.83
N SER A 787 7.84 -44.02 -74.13
CA SER A 787 8.11 -43.98 -72.69
C SER A 787 6.98 -43.30 -71.92
N ALA A 788 6.77 -43.70 -70.66
CA ALA A 788 5.87 -43.00 -69.74
C ALA A 788 6.59 -41.90 -68.92
N ALA A 789 7.90 -41.68 -69.11
CA ALA A 789 8.64 -40.66 -68.37
C ALA A 789 8.21 -39.23 -68.74
N ALA A 790 8.11 -38.36 -67.73
CA ALA A 790 7.92 -36.91 -67.84
C ALA A 790 9.14 -36.18 -67.26
N ALA A 791 9.38 -34.94 -67.69
CA ALA A 791 10.51 -34.15 -67.22
C ALA A 791 10.10 -33.22 -66.07
N VAL A 792 10.81 -33.33 -64.94
CA VAL A 792 10.71 -32.43 -63.79
C VAL A 792 12.09 -31.91 -63.45
N THR A 793 12.26 -30.59 -63.35
CA THR A 793 13.53 -29.92 -63.02
C THR A 793 13.32 -28.82 -61.98
N ASP A 794 14.41 -28.24 -61.48
CA ASP A 794 14.41 -27.08 -60.57
C ASP A 794 13.55 -27.27 -59.30
N VAL A 795 13.60 -28.48 -58.74
CA VAL A 795 12.88 -28.84 -57.52
C VAL A 795 13.62 -28.27 -56.31
N VAL A 796 12.94 -27.42 -55.55
CA VAL A 796 13.51 -26.74 -54.38
C VAL A 796 12.72 -27.14 -53.13
N LEU A 797 13.43 -27.64 -52.11
CA LEU A 797 12.84 -27.93 -50.80
C LEU A 797 12.58 -26.65 -50.00
N SER A 798 11.52 -26.70 -49.20
CA SER A 798 11.23 -25.76 -48.13
C SER A 798 11.13 -26.50 -46.80
N GLY A 799 11.60 -25.85 -45.73
CA GLY A 799 11.51 -26.36 -44.36
C GLY A 799 12.78 -27.06 -43.84
N VAL A 800 13.86 -27.12 -44.61
CA VAL A 800 15.17 -27.59 -44.12
C VAL A 800 15.72 -26.57 -43.13
N ALA A 801 16.12 -27.02 -41.93
CA ALA A 801 16.75 -26.15 -40.93
C ALA A 801 18.13 -25.68 -41.41
N GLU A 802 18.63 -24.57 -40.86
CA GLU A 802 19.92 -24.02 -41.27
C GLU A 802 21.07 -25.03 -41.06
N ASP A 803 22.05 -24.99 -41.96
CA ASP A 803 23.25 -25.82 -41.95
C ASP A 803 23.01 -27.35 -41.99
N GLN A 804 21.85 -27.82 -42.48
CA GLN A 804 21.55 -29.25 -42.63
C GLN A 804 21.80 -29.76 -44.05
N ASP A 805 22.37 -30.97 -44.17
CA ASP A 805 22.62 -31.65 -45.45
C ASP A 805 21.40 -32.47 -45.88
N VAL A 806 20.44 -31.80 -46.54
CA VAL A 806 19.24 -32.41 -47.12
C VAL A 806 18.96 -31.84 -48.51
N ALA A 807 18.99 -32.69 -49.53
CA ALA A 807 18.65 -32.38 -50.92
C ALA A 807 17.43 -33.19 -51.39
N VAL A 808 16.80 -32.76 -52.49
CA VAL A 808 15.66 -33.43 -53.12
C VAL A 808 15.98 -33.87 -54.54
N THR A 809 15.46 -35.03 -54.91
CA THR A 809 15.34 -35.47 -56.29
C THR A 809 13.87 -35.77 -56.59
N ALA A 810 13.46 -35.61 -57.84
CA ALA A 810 12.10 -35.91 -58.27
C ALA A 810 12.12 -36.71 -59.56
N THR A 811 11.19 -37.63 -59.68
CA THR A 811 10.91 -38.36 -60.92
C THR A 811 9.45 -38.13 -61.26
N ALA A 812 9.17 -37.81 -62.53
CA ALA A 812 7.82 -37.59 -63.01
C ALA A 812 7.49 -38.63 -64.09
N SER A 813 6.28 -39.16 -64.06
CA SER A 813 5.82 -40.09 -65.08
C SER A 813 4.33 -39.92 -65.37
N TYR A 814 3.97 -40.01 -66.64
CA TYR A 814 2.61 -40.28 -67.08
C TYR A 814 2.16 -41.64 -66.58
N ASN A 815 0.86 -41.80 -66.35
CA ASN A 815 0.27 -43.08 -65.95
C ASN A 815 0.50 -44.22 -66.99
N ASP A 816 0.59 -43.89 -68.28
CA ASP A 816 0.92 -44.81 -69.38
C ASP A 816 1.47 -44.05 -70.62
N PRO A 817 2.19 -44.72 -71.56
CA PRO A 817 2.87 -44.06 -72.68
C PRO A 817 1.96 -43.69 -73.88
N LEU A 818 0.66 -43.99 -73.86
CA LEU A 818 -0.25 -43.81 -75.01
C LEU A 818 -0.52 -42.33 -75.34
N LEU A 819 -0.95 -42.05 -76.56
CA LEU A 819 -1.33 -40.71 -77.02
C LEU A 819 -2.66 -40.27 -76.35
N SER A 820 -2.67 -39.11 -75.68
CA SER A 820 -3.88 -38.48 -75.13
C SER A 820 -3.61 -37.00 -74.80
N SER A 821 -4.68 -36.22 -74.65
CA SER A 821 -4.67 -34.79 -74.29
C SER A 821 -4.94 -34.48 -72.82
N GLU A 822 -5.25 -35.47 -71.99
CA GLU A 822 -5.48 -35.33 -70.54
C GLU A 822 -4.93 -36.57 -69.83
N LYS A 823 -3.67 -36.53 -69.39
CA LYS A 823 -2.99 -37.64 -68.72
C LYS A 823 -2.52 -37.27 -67.32
N PRO A 824 -2.80 -38.12 -66.31
CA PRO A 824 -2.19 -38.02 -65.00
C PRO A 824 -0.67 -38.14 -65.09
N ILE A 825 0.04 -37.16 -64.53
CA ILE A 825 1.47 -37.17 -64.24
C ILE A 825 1.63 -37.23 -62.73
N THR A 826 2.28 -38.27 -62.24
CA THR A 826 2.71 -38.39 -60.84
C THR A 826 4.18 -37.98 -60.73
N VAL A 827 4.46 -37.05 -59.83
CA VAL A 827 5.81 -36.63 -59.42
C VAL A 827 6.11 -37.24 -58.06
N VAL A 828 7.07 -38.16 -58.02
CA VAL A 828 7.53 -38.79 -56.79
C VAL A 828 8.81 -38.10 -56.32
N TYR A 829 8.79 -37.60 -55.10
CA TYR A 829 9.96 -36.97 -54.47
C TYR A 829 10.77 -37.98 -53.65
N GLN A 830 12.08 -37.82 -53.66
CA GLN A 830 13.02 -38.49 -52.75
C GLN A 830 13.95 -37.45 -52.12
N ILE A 831 14.39 -37.70 -50.89
CA ILE A 831 15.36 -36.85 -50.20
C ILE A 831 16.67 -37.62 -49.99
N THR A 832 17.79 -36.91 -50.05
CA THR A 832 19.15 -37.46 -49.91
C THR A 832 20.02 -36.53 -49.06
N GLY A 833 21.09 -37.05 -48.45
CA GLY A 833 22.00 -36.30 -47.59
C GLY A 833 22.23 -37.00 -46.25
N THR A 834 23.13 -36.48 -45.41
CA THR A 834 23.44 -37.12 -44.11
C THR A 834 22.36 -36.89 -43.04
N ASP A 835 21.56 -35.83 -43.15
CA ASP A 835 20.61 -35.43 -42.11
C ASP A 835 19.15 -35.85 -42.40
N ILE A 836 18.93 -36.66 -43.44
CA ILE A 836 17.58 -37.07 -43.87
C ILE A 836 16.77 -37.78 -42.79
N GLY A 837 17.43 -38.44 -41.82
CA GLY A 837 16.76 -39.12 -40.71
C GLY A 837 15.93 -38.19 -39.82
N ASN A 838 16.17 -36.88 -39.89
CA ASN A 838 15.43 -35.87 -39.13
C ASN A 838 14.18 -35.34 -39.86
N TYR A 839 13.93 -35.78 -41.10
CA TYR A 839 12.90 -35.22 -41.97
C TYR A 839 12.02 -36.29 -42.60
N LEU A 840 10.79 -35.90 -42.95
CA LEU A 840 9.93 -36.65 -43.86
C LEU A 840 10.00 -36.00 -45.25
N LYS A 841 10.04 -36.84 -46.29
CA LYS A 841 10.04 -36.39 -47.68
C LYS A 841 8.75 -35.60 -47.98
N PRO A 842 8.77 -34.67 -48.95
CA PRO A 842 7.55 -34.03 -49.43
C PRO A 842 6.52 -35.05 -49.94
N ASP A 843 5.24 -34.69 -49.80
CA ASP A 843 4.13 -35.47 -50.37
C ASP A 843 4.24 -35.49 -51.89
N ASP A 844 3.96 -36.64 -52.50
CA ASP A 844 4.03 -36.79 -53.95
C ASP A 844 2.94 -35.96 -54.63
N PHE A 845 3.29 -35.34 -55.76
CA PHE A 845 2.41 -34.41 -56.49
C PHE A 845 1.77 -35.10 -57.69
N VAL A 846 0.49 -34.87 -57.94
CA VAL A 846 -0.25 -35.44 -59.09
C VAL A 846 -1.00 -34.33 -59.83
N THR A 847 -0.94 -34.33 -61.16
CA THR A 847 -1.71 -33.44 -62.04
C THR A 847 -2.24 -34.21 -63.27
N ASP A 848 -3.42 -33.85 -63.80
CA ASP A 848 -4.03 -34.49 -64.97
C ASP A 848 -3.75 -33.77 -66.30
N ASP A 849 -2.88 -32.77 -66.29
CA ASP A 849 -2.63 -31.86 -67.43
C ASP A 849 -1.68 -32.41 -68.50
N GLY A 850 -1.35 -33.71 -68.46
CA GLY A 850 -0.35 -34.33 -69.32
C GLY A 850 -0.79 -34.54 -70.78
N VAL A 851 0.10 -34.28 -71.75
CA VAL A 851 -0.17 -34.48 -73.19
C VAL A 851 0.99 -35.20 -73.91
N ILE A 852 0.68 -36.29 -74.63
CA ILE A 852 1.64 -37.00 -75.51
C ILE A 852 1.17 -36.88 -76.98
N LYS A 853 1.98 -36.25 -77.85
CA LYS A 853 1.65 -35.92 -79.26
C LYS A 853 2.49 -36.74 -80.26
N LYS A 854 2.01 -36.97 -81.49
CA LYS A 854 2.70 -37.75 -82.54
C LYS A 854 3.80 -36.93 -83.26
N ASP A 855 4.96 -37.54 -83.55
CA ASP A 855 6.01 -36.94 -84.40
C ASP A 855 5.74 -37.21 -85.89
N LEU A 856 5.91 -36.21 -86.77
CA LEU A 856 5.78 -36.35 -88.23
C LEU A 856 7.08 -35.81 -88.88
N ARG A 857 7.92 -36.70 -89.43
CA ARG A 857 9.13 -36.33 -90.20
C ARG A 857 9.09 -36.88 -91.63
N VAL A 858 9.41 -36.02 -92.59
CA VAL A 858 9.60 -36.32 -94.03
C VAL A 858 11.01 -36.91 -94.25
N VAL A 859 11.13 -38.02 -94.99
CA VAL A 859 12.41 -38.67 -95.32
C VAL A 859 12.64 -38.59 -96.84
N SER A 860 13.78 -38.03 -97.27
CA SER A 860 14.19 -37.95 -98.68
C SER A 860 15.46 -38.79 -98.93
N TYR A 861 15.48 -39.63 -99.98
CA TYR A 861 16.66 -40.37 -100.44
C TYR A 861 16.98 -40.05 -101.91
N THR A 862 18.26 -39.86 -102.22
CA THR A 862 18.80 -39.65 -103.59
C THR A 862 19.50 -40.90 -104.11
N SER A 863 19.24 -41.31 -105.36
CA SER A 863 20.18 -42.13 -106.13
C SER A 863 20.28 -41.66 -107.59
N SER A 864 21.49 -41.79 -108.13
CA SER A 864 21.99 -41.27 -109.40
C SER A 864 22.10 -42.35 -110.48
N GLY A 865 21.82 -42.01 -111.74
CA GLY A 865 22.24 -42.82 -112.90
C GLY A 865 21.13 -43.08 -113.91
N TRP A 866 21.42 -42.81 -115.19
CA TRP A 866 20.56 -43.13 -116.33
C TRP A 866 20.62 -44.63 -116.65
N SER A 867 19.77 -45.41 -115.99
CA SER A 867 19.28 -46.69 -116.48
C SER A 867 17.91 -46.94 -115.86
N ALA A 868 16.94 -47.32 -116.70
CA ALA A 868 15.56 -47.56 -116.29
C ALA A 868 15.50 -48.62 -115.16
N PRO A 869 14.95 -48.30 -113.98
CA PRO A 869 14.79 -49.29 -112.93
C PRO A 869 13.56 -50.15 -113.21
N THR A 870 13.79 -51.47 -113.28
CA THR A 870 12.76 -52.51 -113.37
C THR A 870 11.98 -52.63 -112.05
N VAL A 871 10.83 -53.32 -112.11
CA VAL A 871 9.81 -53.61 -111.08
C VAL A 871 10.35 -54.00 -109.67
N ALA A 872 11.64 -54.30 -109.52
CA ALA A 872 12.28 -54.60 -108.24
C ALA A 872 12.32 -53.40 -107.24
N ASN A 873 12.32 -52.16 -107.72
CA ASN A 873 12.48 -50.99 -106.81
C ASN A 873 11.19 -50.57 -106.09
N ALA A 874 10.01 -50.91 -106.63
CA ALA A 874 8.73 -50.67 -105.94
C ALA A 874 8.51 -51.65 -104.77
N LEU A 875 9.14 -52.83 -104.80
CA LEU A 875 9.00 -53.88 -103.78
C LEU A 875 9.78 -53.59 -102.48
N ALA A 876 10.87 -52.82 -102.56
CA ALA A 876 11.68 -52.47 -101.38
C ALA A 876 10.97 -51.45 -100.46
N ILE A 877 10.04 -50.64 -100.98
CA ILE A 877 9.32 -49.61 -100.22
C ILE A 877 8.08 -50.20 -99.51
N ALA A 878 7.46 -51.24 -100.09
CA ALA A 878 6.29 -51.89 -99.49
C ALA A 878 6.63 -52.69 -98.21
N ALA A 879 7.89 -53.08 -98.00
CA ALA A 879 8.33 -53.88 -96.87
C ALA A 879 8.51 -53.09 -95.55
N GLU A 880 8.57 -51.76 -95.61
CA GLU A 880 8.70 -50.89 -94.42
C GLU A 880 7.38 -50.20 -94.00
N LEU A 881 6.29 -50.43 -94.73
CA LEU A 881 5.00 -49.80 -94.44
C LEU A 881 4.13 -50.68 -93.51
N PRO A 882 3.53 -50.12 -92.44
CA PRO A 882 2.61 -50.85 -91.57
C PRO A 882 1.39 -51.40 -92.32
N GLN A 883 0.74 -52.43 -91.78
CA GLN A 883 -0.54 -52.95 -92.32
C GLN A 883 -1.55 -51.79 -92.52
N GLY A 884 -2.12 -51.69 -93.73
CA GLY A 884 -3.18 -50.72 -94.07
C GLY A 884 -2.80 -49.62 -95.09
N PHE A 885 -1.57 -49.62 -95.60
CA PHE A 885 -1.12 -48.69 -96.66
C PHE A 885 -0.99 -49.39 -98.02
N ARG A 886 -1.28 -48.68 -99.13
CA ARG A 886 -1.18 -49.18 -100.51
C ARG A 886 -0.62 -48.11 -101.45
N ILE A 887 0.07 -48.54 -102.52
CA ILE A 887 0.64 -47.69 -103.60
C ILE A 887 -0.10 -48.04 -104.91
N PHE A 888 -0.59 -47.02 -105.63
CA PHE A 888 -1.18 -47.17 -106.96
C PHE A 888 -0.31 -46.46 -108.02
N ALA A 889 -0.11 -47.11 -109.17
CA ALA A 889 0.62 -46.57 -110.32
C ALA A 889 -0.34 -46.13 -111.43
N VAL A 890 -0.05 -45.03 -112.12
CA VAL A 890 -0.80 -44.53 -113.28
C VAL A 890 0.17 -44.44 -114.45
N ASP A 891 -0.10 -45.14 -115.56
CA ASP A 891 0.80 -45.25 -116.72
C ASP A 891 0.63 -44.10 -117.74
N HIS A 892 1.70 -43.86 -118.50
CA HIS A 892 2.18 -42.68 -119.21
C HIS A 892 1.36 -42.13 -120.42
N MET A 893 1.53 -40.82 -120.71
CA MET A 893 2.21 -40.29 -121.93
C MET A 893 2.33 -38.73 -121.94
N GLY A 894 3.55 -38.20 -121.72
CA GLY A 894 4.13 -36.99 -122.34
C GLY A 894 3.59 -35.56 -122.07
N ALA A 895 4.23 -34.81 -121.16
CA ALA A 895 4.77 -33.44 -121.30
C ALA A 895 5.11 -32.84 -119.91
N VAL A 896 6.35 -32.31 -119.73
CA VAL A 896 6.83 -31.76 -118.45
C VAL A 896 6.50 -30.26 -118.35
N PHE A 897 5.84 -29.85 -117.27
CA PHE A 897 5.63 -28.44 -116.90
C PHE A 897 6.22 -28.18 -115.52
N ALA A 898 7.24 -27.31 -115.42
CA ALA A 898 7.81 -26.88 -114.14
C ALA A 898 7.26 -25.49 -113.76
N GLY A 899 6.60 -25.39 -112.61
CA GLY A 899 6.16 -24.11 -112.05
C GLY A 899 7.31 -23.41 -111.33
N GLY A 900 7.77 -22.27 -111.87
CA GLY A 900 8.51 -21.28 -111.10
C GLY A 900 7.54 -20.39 -110.32
N GLY A 901 7.91 -20.01 -109.09
CA GLY A 901 7.11 -19.12 -108.26
C GLY A 901 6.69 -17.85 -109.01
N ASN A 902 5.39 -17.56 -108.97
CA ASN A 902 4.60 -16.50 -109.65
C ASN A 902 3.64 -16.94 -110.78
N GLY A 903 3.27 -18.22 -110.85
CA GLY A 903 2.04 -18.62 -111.56
C GLY A 903 2.09 -18.58 -113.09
N THR A 904 3.28 -18.50 -113.70
CA THR A 904 3.44 -18.72 -115.16
C THR A 904 4.19 -20.01 -115.44
N ILE A 905 3.57 -20.90 -116.23
CA ILE A 905 4.17 -22.14 -116.72
C ILE A 905 4.89 -21.87 -118.05
N LYS A 906 6.14 -22.34 -118.22
CA LYS A 906 6.87 -22.34 -119.50
C LYS A 906 7.24 -23.78 -119.90
N GLN A 907 6.99 -24.14 -121.15
CA GLN A 907 7.36 -25.42 -121.76
C GLN A 907 8.78 -25.33 -122.37
N TYR A 908 9.60 -26.37 -122.25
CA TYR A 908 10.91 -26.46 -122.93
C TYR A 908 10.97 -27.71 -123.83
N GLY A 909 11.09 -27.49 -125.14
CA GLY A 909 11.38 -28.49 -126.18
C GLY A 909 11.85 -27.78 -127.45
N GLY A 910 12.89 -28.29 -128.11
CA GLY A 910 13.64 -27.58 -129.15
C GLY A 910 12.85 -27.28 -130.43
N GLY A 911 12.80 -25.99 -130.80
CA GLY A 911 12.33 -25.49 -132.10
C GLY A 911 10.98 -24.75 -132.03
N ASN A 912 11.04 -23.41 -131.95
CA ASN A 912 9.96 -22.43 -131.90
C ASN A 912 9.17 -22.31 -130.57
N ILE A 913 9.36 -21.16 -129.94
CA ILE A 913 8.71 -20.73 -128.70
C ILE A 913 7.34 -20.15 -129.05
N TRP A 914 6.25 -20.76 -128.55
CA TRP A 914 4.96 -20.08 -128.40
C TRP A 914 4.75 -19.78 -126.93
N THR A 915 4.92 -18.51 -126.55
CA THR A 915 4.56 -17.99 -125.23
C THR A 915 3.16 -17.41 -125.29
N THR A 916 2.17 -18.10 -124.70
CA THR A 916 0.95 -17.46 -124.20
C THR A 916 0.68 -17.95 -122.78
N PRO A 917 0.61 -17.08 -121.77
CA PRO A 917 0.41 -17.49 -120.38
C PRO A 917 -1.03 -17.96 -120.12
N PHE A 918 -1.18 -19.02 -119.33
CA PHE A 918 -2.46 -19.38 -118.69
C PHE A 918 -2.87 -18.23 -117.76
N SER A 919 -3.97 -17.53 -118.06
CA SER A 919 -4.61 -16.58 -117.17
C SER A 919 -6.02 -17.06 -116.89
N GLY A 920 -6.34 -17.41 -115.63
CA GLY A 920 -7.73 -17.69 -115.24
C GLY A 920 -7.95 -18.51 -113.95
N VAL A 921 -7.17 -19.55 -113.66
CA VAL A 921 -7.55 -20.53 -112.62
C VAL A 921 -6.79 -20.31 -111.31
N LEU A 922 -7.50 -19.96 -110.23
CA LEU A 922 -6.96 -19.85 -108.85
C LEU A 922 -7.06 -21.21 -108.13
N LEU A 923 -5.93 -21.90 -107.95
CA LEU A 923 -5.81 -23.05 -107.06
C LEU A 923 -5.61 -22.60 -105.59
N PRO A 924 -5.98 -23.42 -104.58
CA PRO A 924 -5.61 -23.19 -103.18
C PRO A 924 -4.09 -23.02 -103.03
N ALA A 925 -3.65 -22.14 -102.12
CA ALA A 925 -2.25 -21.69 -102.03
C ALA A 925 -1.20 -22.83 -101.86
N ASN A 926 -1.62 -23.99 -101.36
CA ASN A 926 -0.77 -25.15 -101.11
C ASN A 926 -1.02 -26.31 -102.08
N ALA A 927 -1.88 -26.15 -103.09
CA ALA A 927 -2.24 -27.23 -103.99
C ALA A 927 -1.07 -27.59 -104.93
N ILE A 928 -0.73 -28.88 -104.98
CA ILE A 928 0.32 -29.44 -105.82
C ILE A 928 -0.31 -30.03 -107.08
N TYR A 929 0.16 -29.61 -108.25
CA TYR A 929 -0.33 -30.10 -109.55
C TYR A 929 0.18 -31.52 -109.82
N ALA A 930 -0.72 -32.47 -110.06
CA ALA A 930 -0.40 -33.89 -110.12
C ALA A 930 -0.27 -34.47 -111.55
N GLY A 931 -0.79 -33.80 -112.58
CA GLY A 931 -0.64 -34.21 -113.99
C GLY A 931 -1.90 -34.01 -114.86
N VAL A 932 -1.82 -34.37 -116.15
CA VAL A 932 -2.94 -34.41 -117.12
C VAL A 932 -3.09 -35.83 -117.67
N ALA A 933 -4.32 -36.35 -117.71
CA ALA A 933 -4.65 -37.61 -118.38
C ALA A 933 -5.96 -37.43 -119.17
N ASP A 934 -6.00 -37.87 -120.43
CA ASP A 934 -7.16 -37.77 -121.35
C ASP A 934 -7.86 -36.39 -121.37
N GLY A 935 -7.08 -35.30 -121.40
CA GLY A 935 -7.60 -33.93 -121.51
C GLY A 935 -8.15 -33.31 -120.21
N VAL A 936 -7.89 -33.93 -119.06
CA VAL A 936 -8.33 -33.46 -117.74
C VAL A 936 -7.13 -33.31 -116.79
N ALA A 937 -7.05 -32.20 -116.05
CA ALA A 937 -5.97 -31.91 -115.10
C ALA A 937 -6.37 -32.17 -113.64
N PHE A 938 -5.44 -32.61 -112.79
CA PHE A 938 -5.70 -32.91 -111.37
C PHE A 938 -4.73 -32.18 -110.41
N ALA A 939 -5.23 -31.73 -109.25
CA ALA A 939 -4.45 -31.10 -108.17
C ALA A 939 -4.82 -31.66 -106.79
N VAL A 940 -3.87 -31.65 -105.84
CA VAL A 940 -4.07 -32.17 -104.46
C VAL A 940 -3.66 -31.11 -103.43
N ASP A 941 -4.49 -30.86 -102.41
CA ASP A 941 -4.15 -29.99 -101.28
C ASP A 941 -3.70 -30.85 -100.07
N PRO A 942 -2.43 -30.76 -99.63
CA PRO A 942 -1.91 -31.55 -98.52
C PRO A 942 -2.43 -31.14 -97.13
N THR A 943 -3.09 -29.98 -97.02
CA THR A 943 -3.63 -29.47 -95.76
C THR A 943 -5.01 -30.05 -95.44
N ASP A 944 -5.80 -30.42 -96.45
CA ASP A 944 -7.14 -31.01 -96.30
C ASP A 944 -7.29 -32.46 -96.85
N GLY A 945 -6.32 -32.94 -97.63
CA GLY A 945 -6.26 -34.31 -98.15
C GLY A 945 -7.16 -34.60 -99.36
N LYS A 946 -7.73 -33.59 -100.02
CA LYS A 946 -8.66 -33.77 -101.15
C LYS A 946 -7.99 -33.68 -102.53
N VAL A 947 -8.55 -34.39 -103.51
CA VAL A 947 -8.14 -34.38 -104.92
C VAL A 947 -9.17 -33.62 -105.77
N TYR A 948 -8.69 -32.66 -106.55
CA TYR A 948 -9.47 -31.76 -107.38
C TYR A 948 -9.29 -32.08 -108.87
N GLN A 949 -10.39 -32.18 -109.62
CA GLN A 949 -10.41 -32.36 -111.07
C GLN A 949 -10.72 -31.03 -111.78
N ILE A 950 -10.00 -30.73 -112.86
CA ILE A 950 -10.17 -29.55 -113.72
C ILE A 950 -10.49 -30.03 -115.14
N ALA A 951 -11.71 -29.80 -115.63
CA ALA A 951 -12.16 -30.24 -116.95
C ALA A 951 -11.84 -29.22 -118.05
N GLN A 952 -11.46 -29.70 -119.24
CA GLN A 952 -11.28 -28.89 -120.45
C GLN A 952 -12.57 -28.95 -121.29
N GLU A 953 -13.28 -27.83 -121.45
CA GLU A 953 -14.31 -27.69 -122.50
C GLU A 953 -13.80 -26.70 -123.57
N ALA A 954 -13.67 -27.17 -124.82
CA ALA A 954 -13.46 -26.38 -126.04
C ALA A 954 -12.61 -25.09 -125.88
N ASP A 955 -11.29 -25.25 -125.97
CA ASP A 955 -10.26 -24.20 -126.16
C ASP A 955 -10.19 -23.03 -125.15
N THR A 956 -11.00 -23.03 -124.07
CA THR A 956 -10.81 -22.18 -122.87
C THR A 956 -11.25 -22.92 -121.59
N TRP A 957 -10.43 -22.88 -120.52
CA TRP A 957 -10.65 -23.65 -119.28
C TRP A 957 -11.81 -23.06 -118.46
N ALA A 958 -12.83 -23.85 -118.12
CA ALA A 958 -13.98 -23.41 -117.32
C ALA A 958 -13.73 -23.55 -115.80
N ASP A 959 -14.26 -22.61 -115.01
CA ASP A 959 -14.01 -22.43 -113.55
C ASP A 959 -14.62 -23.51 -112.61
N ALA A 960 -14.97 -24.70 -113.10
CA ALA A 960 -15.62 -25.73 -112.27
C ALA A 960 -14.60 -26.74 -111.70
N LEU A 961 -14.29 -26.63 -110.40
CA LEU A 961 -13.56 -27.63 -109.60
C LEU A 961 -14.53 -28.69 -109.05
N THR A 962 -14.38 -29.96 -109.45
CA THR A 962 -15.08 -31.09 -108.84
C THR A 962 -14.13 -31.96 -108.02
N THR A 963 -14.45 -32.21 -106.75
CA THR A 963 -13.70 -33.13 -105.88
C THR A 963 -14.05 -34.59 -106.17
N ILE A 964 -13.02 -35.44 -106.24
CA ILE A 964 -13.16 -36.88 -106.42
C ILE A 964 -13.38 -37.53 -105.04
N ASP A 965 -14.45 -38.32 -104.89
CA ASP A 965 -14.69 -39.13 -103.68
C ASP A 965 -13.84 -40.41 -103.73
N LEU A 966 -12.88 -40.50 -102.80
CA LEU A 966 -11.95 -41.63 -102.68
C LEU A 966 -12.49 -42.79 -101.82
N ALA A 967 -13.81 -42.83 -101.56
CA ALA A 967 -14.51 -43.95 -100.93
C ALA A 967 -13.88 -44.42 -99.59
N GLY A 968 -13.50 -43.47 -98.74
CA GLY A 968 -12.98 -43.73 -97.39
C GLY A 968 -11.46 -43.93 -97.27
N TRP A 969 -10.70 -43.58 -98.31
CA TRP A 969 -9.23 -43.55 -98.30
C TRP A 969 -8.71 -42.11 -98.20
N GLU A 970 -7.75 -41.87 -97.29
CA GLU A 970 -7.09 -40.56 -97.14
C GLU A 970 -5.75 -40.51 -97.88
N VAL A 971 -5.48 -39.40 -98.57
CA VAL A 971 -4.18 -39.14 -99.20
C VAL A 971 -3.19 -38.73 -98.12
N VAL A 972 -2.14 -39.52 -97.92
CA VAL A 972 -1.12 -39.30 -96.88
C VAL A 972 0.26 -38.93 -97.46
N GLY A 973 0.39 -38.94 -98.79
CA GLY A 973 1.59 -38.45 -99.47
C GLY A 973 1.50 -38.58 -101.00
N VAL A 974 2.36 -37.82 -101.70
CA VAL A 974 2.58 -37.92 -103.15
C VAL A 974 4.06 -38.21 -103.39
N TYR A 975 4.37 -39.19 -104.22
CA TYR A 975 5.73 -39.60 -104.59
C TYR A 975 5.95 -39.35 -106.08
N GLN A 976 7.05 -38.69 -106.45
CA GLN A 976 7.38 -38.35 -107.83
C GLN A 976 8.80 -38.81 -108.17
N THR A 977 8.99 -39.48 -109.31
CA THR A 977 10.32 -39.96 -109.72
C THR A 977 11.15 -38.84 -110.38
N ALA A 978 12.48 -38.95 -110.32
CA ALA A 978 13.42 -37.87 -110.65
C ALA A 978 13.39 -37.34 -112.10
N ALA A 979 12.69 -38.00 -113.03
CA ALA A 979 12.49 -37.52 -114.39
C ALA A 979 11.12 -36.83 -114.60
N GLY A 980 10.32 -36.65 -113.53
CA GLY A 980 8.95 -36.14 -113.63
C GLY A 980 8.00 -37.07 -114.39
N ALA A 981 8.42 -38.32 -114.60
CA ALA A 981 7.76 -39.28 -115.46
C ALA A 981 6.54 -39.93 -114.79
N ASP A 982 6.63 -40.21 -113.48
CA ASP A 982 5.57 -40.89 -112.73
C ASP A 982 5.25 -40.17 -111.42
N CYS A 983 3.97 -39.95 -111.16
CA CYS A 983 3.42 -39.51 -109.87
C CYS A 983 2.64 -40.68 -109.22
N TYR A 984 2.91 -40.97 -107.96
CA TYR A 984 2.25 -41.99 -107.16
C TYR A 984 1.56 -41.35 -105.96
N LEU A 985 0.32 -41.75 -105.68
CA LEU A 985 -0.43 -41.34 -104.49
C LEU A 985 -0.29 -42.42 -103.41
N VAL A 986 0.07 -42.01 -102.20
CA VAL A 986 0.09 -42.88 -101.02
C VAL A 986 -1.22 -42.68 -100.27
N LEU A 987 -2.03 -43.75 -100.19
CA LEU A 987 -3.34 -43.72 -99.56
C LEU A 987 -3.37 -44.60 -98.31
N LYS A 988 -4.11 -44.17 -97.28
CA LYS A 988 -4.36 -44.92 -96.04
C LYS A 988 -5.86 -45.17 -95.87
N GLN A 989 -6.24 -46.41 -95.55
CA GLN A 989 -7.64 -46.76 -95.28
C GLN A 989 -8.03 -46.38 -93.84
N GLY A 990 -9.19 -45.73 -93.68
CA GLY A 990 -9.84 -45.54 -92.37
C GLY A 990 -10.28 -46.89 -91.77
N SER A 991 -10.21 -47.02 -90.45
CA SER A 991 -10.24 -48.29 -89.69
C SER A 991 -11.61 -48.98 -89.54
N ALA A 992 -12.41 -49.10 -90.59
CA ALA A 992 -13.65 -49.90 -90.54
C ALA A 992 -13.87 -50.76 -91.80
N LEU A 993 -13.80 -52.08 -91.63
CA LEU A 993 -14.10 -53.09 -92.65
C LEU A 993 -15.62 -53.15 -92.95
N SER A 994 -15.99 -52.96 -94.22
CA SER A 994 -17.14 -53.65 -94.83
C SER A 994 -16.93 -53.76 -96.34
N GLN A 995 -17.33 -54.90 -96.90
CA GLN A 995 -17.07 -55.36 -98.27
C GLN A 995 -17.48 -54.32 -99.34
N TYR A 996 -16.60 -54.06 -100.31
CA TYR A 996 -16.97 -53.46 -101.58
C TYR A 996 -16.37 -54.25 -102.75
N ASN A 997 -17.23 -54.69 -103.67
CA ASN A 997 -16.84 -55.28 -104.94
C ASN A 997 -16.32 -54.18 -105.87
N LEU A 998 -15.07 -54.28 -106.33
CA LEU A 998 -14.57 -53.40 -107.38
C LEU A 998 -15.29 -53.77 -108.70
N THR A 999 -16.04 -52.82 -109.27
CA THR A 999 -16.67 -52.98 -110.59
C THR A 999 -15.96 -52.03 -111.56
N THR A 1000 -15.28 -52.54 -112.58
CA THR A 1000 -14.74 -51.72 -113.67
C THR A 1000 -15.62 -51.90 -114.92
N LYS A 1001 -15.97 -50.81 -115.59
CA LYS A 1001 -16.81 -50.80 -116.81
C LYS A 1001 -15.92 -50.47 -118.00
N THR A 1002 -15.78 -51.38 -118.96
CA THR A 1002 -15.16 -51.12 -120.27
C THR A 1002 -16.25 -50.84 -121.32
N GLU A 1003 -15.96 -50.01 -122.32
CA GLU A 1003 -16.84 -49.78 -123.47
C GLU A 1003 -17.08 -51.11 -124.22
N GLY A 1004 -18.27 -51.68 -124.08
CA GLY A 1004 -18.68 -52.91 -124.79
C GLY A 1004 -18.97 -54.16 -123.93
N GLY A 1005 -19.38 -54.02 -122.67
CA GLY A 1005 -20.26 -54.96 -121.94
C GLY A 1005 -20.00 -56.48 -121.98
N ALA A 1006 -19.07 -56.99 -121.16
CA ALA A 1006 -19.21 -58.26 -120.42
C ALA A 1006 -18.20 -58.33 -119.24
N LEU A 1007 -18.70 -58.64 -118.04
CA LEU A 1007 -17.95 -58.73 -116.77
C LEU A 1007 -17.25 -60.08 -116.61
N ALA A 1008 -15.95 -60.09 -116.29
CA ALA A 1008 -15.23 -61.28 -115.84
C ALA A 1008 -14.88 -61.16 -114.33
N VAL A 1009 -15.36 -62.11 -113.54
CA VAL A 1009 -15.15 -62.19 -112.08
C VAL A 1009 -13.89 -63.02 -111.79
N LEU A 1010 -12.98 -62.47 -110.99
CA LEU A 1010 -11.75 -63.10 -110.51
C LEU A 1010 -12.06 -64.28 -109.55
N PRO A 1011 -11.37 -65.44 -109.67
CA PRO A 1011 -11.53 -66.57 -108.74
C PRO A 1011 -10.93 -66.28 -107.34
N THR A 1012 -11.47 -66.95 -106.32
CA THR A 1012 -11.06 -66.82 -104.91
C THR A 1012 -9.61 -67.25 -104.68
N ILE A 1013 -8.82 -66.42 -104.00
CA ILE A 1013 -7.42 -66.70 -103.65
C ILE A 1013 -7.37 -67.67 -102.45
N PRO A 1014 -6.55 -68.73 -102.46
CA PRO A 1014 -6.38 -69.63 -101.32
C PRO A 1014 -5.75 -68.94 -100.09
N ASP A 1015 -6.21 -69.30 -98.90
CA ASP A 1015 -5.64 -68.82 -97.64
C ASP A 1015 -4.14 -69.15 -97.53
N GLY A 1016 -3.35 -68.20 -97.02
CA GLY A 1016 -1.90 -68.32 -96.89
C GLY A 1016 -1.11 -67.83 -98.12
N TYR A 1017 -1.78 -67.28 -99.15
CA TYR A 1017 -1.15 -66.64 -100.30
C TYR A 1017 -1.64 -65.20 -100.51
N GLN A 1018 -0.78 -64.33 -101.00
CA GLN A 1018 -1.12 -62.97 -101.47
C GLN A 1018 -0.85 -62.82 -102.97
N ILE A 1019 -1.61 -61.98 -103.67
CA ILE A 1019 -1.30 -61.64 -105.08
C ILE A 1019 -0.07 -60.72 -105.09
N CYS A 1020 1.00 -61.18 -105.72
CA CYS A 1020 2.23 -60.41 -105.89
C CYS A 1020 2.37 -59.83 -107.31
N GLY A 1021 1.51 -60.22 -108.24
CA GLY A 1021 1.50 -59.66 -109.58
C GLY A 1021 0.28 -60.07 -110.39
N VAL A 1022 -0.12 -59.21 -111.32
CA VAL A 1022 -1.19 -59.47 -112.27
C VAL A 1022 -0.67 -59.14 -113.66
N ASN A 1023 -0.82 -60.06 -114.61
CA ASN A 1023 -0.46 -59.83 -116.00
C ASN A 1023 -1.61 -60.23 -116.91
N PHE A 1024 -1.96 -59.33 -117.84
CA PHE A 1024 -2.90 -59.60 -118.92
C PHE A 1024 -2.12 -59.80 -120.21
N THR A 1025 -2.14 -61.01 -120.76
CA THR A 1025 -1.46 -61.31 -122.02
C THR A 1025 -2.32 -62.26 -122.84
N GLY A 1026 -2.59 -61.91 -124.11
CA GLY A 1026 -3.35 -62.77 -125.03
C GLY A 1026 -4.83 -63.03 -124.67
N GLY A 1027 -5.46 -62.14 -123.89
CA GLY A 1027 -6.87 -62.30 -123.46
C GLY A 1027 -7.07 -63.20 -122.24
N GLN A 1028 -5.99 -63.61 -121.56
CA GLN A 1028 -6.06 -64.32 -120.28
C GLN A 1028 -5.44 -63.50 -119.14
N LEU A 1029 -6.04 -63.64 -117.95
CA LEU A 1029 -5.64 -63.00 -116.70
C LEU A 1029 -4.76 -63.95 -115.90
N ASN A 1030 -3.48 -63.65 -115.80
CA ASN A 1030 -2.51 -64.42 -115.02
C ASN A 1030 -2.32 -63.76 -113.65
N LEU A 1031 -2.59 -64.52 -112.58
CA LEU A 1031 -2.37 -64.10 -111.19
C LEU A 1031 -1.10 -64.77 -110.65
N TYR A 1032 -0.15 -63.98 -110.19
CA TYR A 1032 1.03 -64.46 -109.47
C TYR A 1032 0.75 -64.40 -107.97
N LEU A 1033 0.89 -65.54 -107.30
CA LEU A 1033 0.63 -65.70 -105.86
C LEU A 1033 1.93 -65.95 -105.09
N TRP A 1034 2.09 -65.34 -103.92
CA TRP A 1034 3.23 -65.49 -103.02
C TRP A 1034 2.75 -66.03 -101.66
N PRO A 1035 3.37 -67.09 -101.09
CA PRO A 1035 3.01 -67.59 -99.78
C PRO A 1035 3.34 -66.58 -98.67
N LEU A 1036 2.50 -66.47 -97.65
CA LEU A 1036 2.64 -65.52 -96.53
C LEU A 1036 3.67 -65.97 -95.46
N SER A 1037 4.46 -67.02 -95.70
CA SER A 1037 5.50 -67.53 -94.77
C SER A 1037 6.88 -66.96 -95.06
#